data_AF-A0A397B7X8-F1
#
_entry.id   AF-A0A397B7X8-F1
#
_cell.length_a   1.000
_cell.length_b   1.000
_cell.length_c   1.000
_cell.angle_alpha   90.00
_cell.angle_beta   90.00
_cell.angle_gamma   90.00
#
_symmetry.space_group_name_H-M   'P 1'
#
loop_
_entity.id
_entity.type
_entity.pdbx_description
1 polymer ?
#
loop_
_entity_poly.entity_id
_entity_poly.type
_entity_poly.pdbx_seq_one_letter_code
_entity_poly.pdbx_strand_id
1 'polypeptide(L)'
;ETVIQASSIRLKNVNGTARAMVTDDLRREFDQFWHAHHDTPLAGRDVILSSICPQVYGLFIVRAGLTCTAVKDGGEWMLEAGALVLADSITSHDRASIHEAMEQQTLSVAKAGLVCQLNTRTTVFAVTNPKGRRFDIILVLLDTVHKERSSDMRNAARTTIRLLESLTRISQDAVVAVYITETSKSADSMLGYESVLHKSFSADPTTEYYQHEHVILTHLVLTELATTPPPSTSPRNPSTTAPVSQQPTHISSQVGGQHGHQPRGMHGLMCRLWGYSINRLGRLEQRKPRDGAKLWRPTEAAKYLDSNSSVYLMVIRFNATQEDRMTSYPNGFRECWGDYREEEDLEVASQQLYKHQKSLPKLPVPSLADTCALYLQTVRPLTTDAEFVATKAAVHAFLKGPLGPVLQKRLEARAASRPNSSYLAEWWNTLGYLHVRDPVVFNVSYFFHFSDSVHLAQRSQVGRAASLLVASMAFRNQVASGTRPPETLGKGQTPLCSTAYKYMFNACRIPRRDADSYRIYDPSTHHHVVVMRHNKFFKVHQGPTPLSFLEWTSILTHILDVAGSIESSVGVLSSENRDVWADARTQLLADGNAATLRDIESAVLLLCLDDDAPTSRTDVSRALWHGNGRNRFYDKCIQLVVFGNGKAGLLAEHSMLDGMAMSVYADFILTGLHKQTIDLGDTTLTHAALLARLPAVTPLKVHMSAATLQAIASAERTFDATVAGHDVHVESFFGYGNHAIKSFQCSPDAFVQMAIQLAGRKHWGKSVATYEASQVRVFLHGRTETTRSCSSASHAFANMMVQTSPVDQLSVKVTLGLLLYPYDKPYCFFTAQAGLCRDACNAHVKYMKIAAQSKGVDRHLLGLRLCLQPGESAALFDDPVFARSKYWQISTSHLTHDLFDGWGWGEVVPDGVGIAYSIKKNSVHFNIACRKAIDGQPS
;
A
#
# COMPACT_ATOMS: atom_id res chain seq x y z
N GLU A 1 4.59 31.17 22.75
CA GLU A 1 5.42 31.09 21.53
C GLU A 1 5.17 29.77 20.83
N THR A 2 4.92 29.81 19.52
CA THR A 2 4.78 28.62 18.68
C THR A 2 6.18 28.22 18.19
N VAL A 3 6.72 27.10 18.70
CA VAL A 3 8.09 26.66 18.38
C VAL A 3 8.06 25.61 17.27
N ILE A 4 8.61 25.93 16.10
CA ILE A 4 8.72 25.00 14.97
C ILE A 4 10.09 24.32 14.97
N GLN A 5 10.10 22.98 14.97
CA GLN A 5 11.30 22.17 15.05
C GLN A 5 11.77 21.73 13.65
N ALA A 6 12.78 22.43 13.10
CA ALA A 6 13.30 22.16 11.75
C ALA A 6 13.80 20.70 11.58
N SER A 7 13.42 20.06 10.47
CA SER A 7 13.70 18.63 10.25
C SER A 7 15.18 18.32 9.99
N SER A 8 15.87 19.15 9.20
CA SER A 8 17.33 19.06 8.98
C SER A 8 17.96 20.43 8.81
N ILE A 9 19.27 20.53 9.07
CA ILE A 9 20.13 21.67 8.76
C ILE A 9 21.42 21.08 8.17
N ARG A 10 21.96 21.67 7.10
CA ARG A 10 23.23 21.24 6.49
C ARG A 10 24.18 22.43 6.41
N LEU A 11 25.25 22.42 7.20
CA LEU A 11 26.33 23.39 7.08
C LEU A 11 27.07 23.19 5.76
N LYS A 12 27.33 24.28 5.04
CA LYS A 12 28.14 24.29 3.82
C LYS A 12 29.40 25.11 4.12
N ASN A 13 30.54 24.44 4.29
CA ASN A 13 31.81 25.12 4.52
C ASN A 13 32.19 25.94 3.28
N VAL A 14 32.05 27.27 3.38
CA VAL A 14 32.57 28.21 2.39
C VAL A 14 33.98 28.57 2.81
N ASN A 15 34.97 27.82 2.32
CA ASN A 15 36.32 28.37 2.21
C ASN A 15 36.28 29.57 1.26
N GLY A 16 37.11 30.58 1.54
CA GLY A 16 36.84 31.96 1.12
C GLY A 16 36.82 32.24 -0.39
N THR A 17 36.22 33.38 -0.71
CA THR A 17 36.43 34.16 -1.95
C THR A 17 36.21 33.42 -3.28
N ALA A 18 34.94 33.27 -3.67
CA ALA A 18 34.55 33.12 -5.07
C ALA A 18 33.24 33.88 -5.35
N ARG A 19 33.33 35.11 -5.88
CA ARG A 19 32.25 35.69 -6.69
C ARG A 19 32.27 34.93 -8.01
N ALA A 20 31.34 34.01 -8.22
CA ALA A 20 31.17 33.33 -9.50
C ALA A 20 30.65 34.33 -10.54
N MET A 21 31.56 34.96 -11.29
CA MET A 21 31.19 35.70 -12.49
C MET A 21 30.71 34.70 -13.54
N VAL A 22 29.50 34.90 -14.05
CA VAL A 22 28.98 34.13 -15.18
C VAL A 22 29.77 34.51 -16.41
N THR A 23 30.52 33.58 -16.98
CA THR A 23 31.25 33.76 -18.24
C THR A 23 30.30 33.70 -19.43
N ASP A 24 30.67 34.28 -20.57
CA ASP A 24 29.84 34.20 -21.78
C ASP A 24 29.74 32.77 -22.35
N ASP A 25 30.66 31.88 -21.96
CA ASP A 25 30.54 30.44 -22.24
C ASP A 25 29.44 29.77 -21.40
N LEU A 26 29.34 30.11 -20.10
CA LEU A 26 28.22 29.65 -19.25
C LEU A 26 26.87 30.20 -19.72
N ARG A 27 26.83 31.40 -20.31
CA ARG A 27 25.63 31.91 -21.00
C ARG A 27 25.31 31.06 -22.24
N ARG A 28 26.28 30.84 -23.13
CA ARG A 28 26.09 30.00 -24.32
C ARG A 28 25.64 28.58 -23.99
N GLU A 29 26.18 27.94 -22.96
CA GLU A 29 25.70 26.62 -22.50
C GLU A 29 24.24 26.67 -22.03
N PHE A 30 23.87 27.70 -21.25
CA PHE A 30 22.50 27.86 -20.75
C PHE A 30 21.50 28.16 -21.88
N ASP A 31 21.87 29.01 -22.83
CA ASP A 31 21.05 29.35 -23.99
C ASP A 31 20.88 28.15 -24.93
N GLN A 32 21.95 27.39 -25.19
CA GLN A 32 21.89 26.13 -25.96
C GLN A 32 21.06 25.07 -25.24
N PHE A 33 21.19 24.95 -23.91
CA PHE A 33 20.39 24.05 -23.10
C PHE A 33 18.89 24.35 -23.23
N TRP A 34 18.48 25.62 -23.18
CA TRP A 34 17.08 25.99 -23.34
C TRP A 34 16.59 25.90 -24.79
N HIS A 35 17.43 26.18 -25.78
CA HIS A 35 17.11 25.91 -27.19
C HIS A 35 16.83 24.42 -27.43
N ALA A 36 17.59 23.51 -26.81
CA ALA A 36 17.37 22.06 -26.90
C ALA A 36 16.10 21.57 -26.18
N HIS A 37 15.56 22.35 -25.24
CA HIS A 37 14.34 22.03 -24.49
C HIS A 37 13.15 22.95 -24.83
N HIS A 38 13.23 23.70 -25.94
CA HIS A 38 12.23 24.66 -26.41
C HIS A 38 10.79 24.12 -26.38
N ASP A 39 10.54 22.95 -26.99
CA ASP A 39 9.21 22.34 -27.06
C ASP A 39 8.78 21.62 -25.76
N THR A 40 9.73 21.39 -24.84
CA THR A 40 9.53 20.65 -23.58
C THR A 40 10.14 21.37 -22.36
N PRO A 41 9.80 22.64 -22.10
CA PRO A 41 10.51 23.46 -21.11
C PRO A 41 10.38 22.94 -19.67
N LEU A 42 9.33 22.16 -19.38
CA LEU A 42 9.19 21.46 -18.09
C LEU A 42 10.25 20.37 -17.89
N ALA A 43 10.71 19.70 -18.96
CA ALA A 43 11.78 18.72 -18.89
C ALA A 43 13.15 19.38 -18.67
N GLY A 44 13.43 20.49 -19.38
CA GLY A 44 14.65 21.29 -19.16
C GLY A 44 14.72 21.85 -17.73
N ARG A 45 13.61 22.39 -17.22
CA ARG A 45 13.45 22.80 -15.81
C ARG A 45 13.80 21.66 -14.86
N ASP A 46 13.33 20.45 -15.16
CA ASP A 46 13.45 19.29 -14.28
C ASP A 46 14.88 18.72 -14.24
N VAL A 47 15.62 18.77 -15.34
CA VAL A 47 17.07 18.47 -15.35
C VAL A 47 17.82 19.46 -14.44
N ILE A 48 17.53 20.76 -14.52
CA ILE A 48 18.13 21.78 -13.64
C ILE A 48 17.73 21.56 -12.16
N LEU A 49 16.45 21.33 -11.88
CA LEU A 49 15.95 21.09 -10.51
C LEU A 49 16.52 19.80 -9.90
N SER A 50 16.69 18.74 -10.69
CA SER A 50 17.35 17.51 -10.24
C SER A 50 18.83 17.72 -9.93
N SER A 51 19.50 18.65 -10.64
CA SER A 51 20.91 18.99 -10.43
C SER A 51 21.14 19.84 -9.17
N ILE A 52 20.23 20.78 -8.89
CA ILE A 52 20.34 21.73 -7.75
C ILE A 52 19.72 21.15 -6.47
N CYS A 53 18.55 20.52 -6.58
CA CYS A 53 17.76 19.99 -5.46
C CYS A 53 17.26 18.55 -5.72
N PRO A 54 18.16 17.56 -5.90
CA PRO A 54 17.82 16.17 -6.25
C PRO A 54 16.85 15.46 -5.29
N GLN A 55 16.67 15.98 -4.07
CA GLN A 55 15.78 15.41 -3.04
C GLN A 55 14.34 15.97 -3.08
N VAL A 56 14.07 16.97 -3.92
CA VAL A 56 12.74 17.57 -4.12
C VAL A 56 12.16 17.21 -5.49
N TYR A 57 13.02 16.89 -6.45
CA TYR A 57 12.63 16.41 -7.78
C TYR A 57 11.73 15.17 -7.70
N GLY A 58 10.58 15.21 -8.41
CA GLY A 58 9.59 14.13 -8.45
C GLY A 58 8.51 14.11 -7.36
N LEU A 59 8.51 15.05 -6.40
CA LEU A 59 7.51 15.09 -5.33
C LEU A 59 6.28 15.95 -5.67
N PHE A 60 5.07 15.42 -5.40
CA PHE A 60 3.82 16.16 -5.54
C PHE A 60 3.54 17.06 -4.31
N ILE A 61 3.41 18.37 -4.55
CA ILE A 61 2.82 19.41 -3.68
C ILE A 61 3.40 19.46 -2.25
N VAL A 62 4.36 20.37 -2.04
CA VAL A 62 4.85 20.75 -0.71
C VAL A 62 3.73 21.47 0.06
N ARG A 63 3.33 20.92 1.22
CA ARG A 63 2.43 21.60 2.17
C ARG A 63 3.25 22.48 3.11
N ALA A 64 3.09 23.80 2.99
CA ALA A 64 3.64 24.84 3.86
C ALA A 64 5.16 24.74 4.12
N GLY A 65 5.97 25.37 3.26
CA GLY A 65 7.42 25.49 3.44
C GLY A 65 7.84 26.89 3.86
N LEU A 66 8.48 27.03 5.02
CA LEU A 66 9.27 28.22 5.39
C LEU A 66 10.74 27.97 5.03
N THR A 67 11.37 28.91 4.34
CA THR A 67 12.81 28.88 4.08
C THR A 67 13.58 29.72 5.12
N CYS A 68 14.82 29.35 5.42
CA CYS A 68 15.74 30.17 6.22
C CYS A 68 17.20 29.86 5.86
N THR A 69 18.09 30.82 6.10
CA THR A 69 19.52 30.77 5.74
C THR A 69 20.37 30.96 6.98
N ALA A 70 21.44 30.17 7.13
CA ALA A 70 22.45 30.38 8.16
C ALA A 70 23.50 31.37 7.65
N VAL A 71 23.65 32.49 8.35
CA VAL A 71 24.59 33.58 8.02
C VAL A 71 25.59 33.73 9.17
N LYS A 72 26.79 34.24 8.88
CA LYS A 72 27.83 34.46 9.89
C LYS A 72 28.23 35.93 9.92
N ASP A 73 27.89 36.62 11.00
CA ASP A 73 28.22 38.04 11.24
C ASP A 73 28.89 38.20 12.60
N GLY A 74 29.80 39.18 12.73
CA GLY A 74 30.64 39.43 13.91
C GLY A 74 31.59 38.31 14.34
N GLY A 75 31.40 37.08 13.84
CA GLY A 75 32.07 35.87 14.29
C GLY A 75 31.11 34.76 14.75
N GLU A 76 29.85 35.11 15.02
CA GLU A 76 28.79 34.18 15.47
C GLU A 76 27.86 33.76 14.32
N TRP A 77 27.04 32.73 14.56
CA TRP A 77 26.10 32.18 13.56
C TRP A 77 24.67 32.60 13.87
N MET A 78 24.00 33.22 12.91
CA MET A 78 22.59 33.63 12.99
C MET A 78 21.75 32.96 11.90
N LEU A 79 20.43 32.93 12.09
CA LEU A 79 19.46 32.41 11.13
C LEU A 79 18.57 33.55 10.64
N GLU A 80 18.53 33.74 9.32
CA GLU A 80 17.70 34.74 8.64
C GLU A 80 16.51 34.07 7.93
N ALA A 81 15.35 34.72 7.93
CA ALA A 81 14.11 34.18 7.36
C ALA A 81 14.03 34.40 5.84
N GLY A 82 13.51 33.41 5.13
CA GLY A 82 13.09 33.50 3.73
C GLY A 82 11.56 33.38 3.59
N ALA A 83 11.10 33.30 2.34
CA ALA A 83 9.68 33.26 2.01
C ALA A 83 8.95 32.01 2.55
N LEU A 84 7.63 32.19 2.80
CA LEU A 84 6.67 31.16 3.12
C LEU A 84 5.84 30.81 1.86
N VAL A 85 5.84 29.55 1.43
CA VAL A 85 5.04 29.08 0.30
C VAL A 85 3.86 28.23 0.79
N LEU A 86 2.64 28.63 0.42
CA LEU A 86 1.40 27.91 0.68
C LEU A 86 0.92 27.16 -0.57
N ALA A 87 0.34 25.98 -0.38
CA ALA A 87 -0.28 25.17 -1.42
C ALA A 87 -1.53 24.45 -0.87
N ASP A 88 -2.35 23.91 -1.77
CA ASP A 88 -3.73 23.51 -1.50
C ASP A 88 -3.90 22.37 -0.46
N SER A 89 -5.09 22.30 0.15
CA SER A 89 -5.51 21.37 1.20
C SER A 89 -4.84 21.54 2.58
N ILE A 90 -4.88 22.78 3.10
CA ILE A 90 -4.59 23.13 4.51
C ILE A 90 -5.68 22.53 5.42
N THR A 91 -5.33 21.89 6.54
CA THR A 91 -6.31 21.35 7.50
C THR A 91 -6.79 22.40 8.52
N SER A 92 -7.86 22.11 9.25
CA SER A 92 -8.37 22.99 10.31
C SER A 92 -7.41 23.18 11.49
N HIS A 93 -6.47 22.25 11.69
CA HIS A 93 -5.42 22.36 12.70
C HIS A 93 -4.28 23.27 12.21
N ASP A 94 -3.76 23.00 11.01
CA ASP A 94 -2.73 23.84 10.38
C ASP A 94 -3.18 25.31 10.29
N ARG A 95 -4.46 25.53 9.93
CA ARG A 95 -5.08 26.85 9.88
C ARG A 95 -5.01 27.59 11.22
N ALA A 96 -5.17 26.89 12.35
CA ALA A 96 -5.11 27.52 13.68
C ALA A 96 -3.68 28.00 13.99
N SER A 97 -2.66 27.16 13.76
CA SER A 97 -1.26 27.55 13.96
C SER A 97 -0.78 28.63 12.98
N ILE A 98 -1.33 28.67 11.76
CA ILE A 98 -1.07 29.77 10.81
C ILE A 98 -1.69 31.08 11.32
N HIS A 99 -2.94 31.07 11.81
CA HIS A 99 -3.54 32.27 12.42
C HIS A 99 -2.75 32.73 13.66
N GLU A 100 -2.34 31.82 14.55
CA GLU A 100 -1.51 32.13 15.73
C GLU A 100 -0.18 32.79 15.31
N ALA A 101 0.52 32.23 14.32
CA ALA A 101 1.76 32.79 13.78
C ALA A 101 1.60 34.15 13.06
N MET A 102 0.40 34.43 12.53
CA MET A 102 0.05 35.73 11.94
C MET A 102 -0.35 36.75 13.02
N GLU A 103 -1.03 36.32 14.08
CA GLU A 103 -1.47 37.16 15.20
C GLU A 103 -0.30 37.59 16.11
N GLN A 104 0.65 36.69 16.36
CA GLN A 104 1.86 36.99 17.16
C GLN A 104 2.93 37.79 16.39
N GLN A 105 2.81 37.95 15.07
CA GLN A 105 3.76 38.67 14.18
C GLN A 105 5.24 38.23 14.27
N THR A 106 5.52 37.15 15.00
CA THR A 106 6.85 36.61 15.30
C THR A 106 6.74 35.09 15.49
N LEU A 107 7.82 34.35 15.18
CA LEU A 107 7.87 32.90 15.28
C LEU A 107 9.26 32.43 15.72
N SER A 108 9.30 31.63 16.78
CA SER A 108 10.53 31.26 17.48
C SER A 108 11.06 29.91 16.99
N VAL A 109 12.31 29.88 16.51
CA VAL A 109 12.97 28.67 16.02
C VAL A 109 14.15 28.35 16.93
N ALA A 110 14.18 27.12 17.46
CA ALA A 110 15.20 26.68 18.40
C ALA A 110 15.75 25.29 18.00
N LYS A 111 17.05 25.19 17.70
CA LYS A 111 17.74 23.91 17.49
C LYS A 111 19.25 24.03 17.69
N ALA A 112 19.87 22.96 18.22
CA ALA A 112 21.33 22.84 18.39
C ALA A 112 21.99 23.99 19.17
N GLY A 113 21.31 24.54 20.18
CA GLY A 113 21.80 25.64 21.03
C GLY A 113 21.51 27.04 20.49
N LEU A 114 21.14 27.18 19.21
CA LEU A 114 20.69 28.44 18.63
C LEU A 114 19.17 28.62 18.84
N VAL A 115 18.78 29.82 19.23
CA VAL A 115 17.39 30.27 19.38
C VAL A 115 17.25 31.63 18.70
N CYS A 116 16.30 31.78 17.78
CA CYS A 116 15.99 33.07 17.14
C CYS A 116 14.48 33.30 17.04
N GLN A 117 14.07 34.56 17.13
CA GLN A 117 12.71 35.00 16.79
C GLN A 117 12.72 35.62 15.39
N LEU A 118 11.94 35.03 14.48
CA LEU A 118 11.78 35.50 13.11
C LEU A 118 10.51 36.36 13.00
N ASN A 119 10.59 37.55 12.39
CA ASN A 119 9.42 38.41 12.20
C ASN A 119 8.53 37.85 11.07
N THR A 120 7.26 37.50 11.32
CA THR A 120 6.38 36.83 10.33
C THR A 120 5.74 37.78 9.31
N ARG A 121 6.44 38.87 8.97
CA ARG A 121 6.03 39.88 7.98
C ARG A 121 6.27 39.39 6.54
N THR A 122 5.51 38.39 6.11
CA THR A 122 5.59 37.83 4.75
C THR A 122 4.39 38.26 3.88
N THR A 123 4.60 38.43 2.58
CA THR A 123 3.52 38.66 1.62
C THR A 123 2.83 37.34 1.28
N VAL A 124 1.52 37.24 1.54
CA VAL A 124 0.74 36.03 1.27
C VAL A 124 0.22 36.06 -0.17
N PHE A 125 0.76 35.18 -1.02
CA PHE A 125 0.24 34.92 -2.36
C PHE A 125 -0.74 33.74 -2.34
N ALA A 126 -1.85 33.87 -3.08
CA ALA A 126 -2.85 32.82 -3.24
C ALA A 126 -3.13 32.59 -4.74
N VAL A 127 -2.85 31.37 -5.21
CA VAL A 127 -3.15 30.93 -6.57
C VAL A 127 -4.19 29.81 -6.48
N THR A 128 -5.27 29.91 -7.25
CA THR A 128 -6.37 28.93 -7.24
C THR A 128 -6.63 28.39 -8.64
N ASN A 129 -7.06 27.13 -8.75
CA ASN A 129 -7.38 26.49 -10.03
C ASN A 129 -8.71 25.71 -9.90
N PRO A 130 -9.86 26.37 -10.10
CA PRO A 130 -11.17 25.78 -9.83
C PRO A 130 -11.59 24.75 -10.89
N LYS A 131 -11.79 23.50 -10.46
CA LYS A 131 -12.41 22.45 -11.30
C LYS A 131 -13.90 22.33 -11.01
N GLY A 132 -14.73 22.78 -11.96
CA GLY A 132 -16.19 22.77 -11.87
C GLY A 132 -16.77 24.18 -11.90
N ARG A 133 -17.96 24.36 -12.48
CA ARG A 133 -18.55 25.69 -12.72
C ARG A 133 -19.18 26.27 -11.44
N ARG A 134 -18.89 27.55 -11.18
CA ARG A 134 -19.48 28.44 -10.15
C ARG A 134 -19.32 27.98 -8.68
N PHE A 135 -18.22 28.44 -8.08
CA PHE A 135 -18.27 28.94 -6.71
C PHE A 135 -18.54 30.46 -6.74
N ASP A 136 -19.37 30.97 -5.84
CA ASP A 136 -19.56 32.42 -5.69
C ASP A 136 -18.43 33.01 -4.83
N ILE A 137 -17.36 33.44 -5.49
CA ILE A 137 -16.17 34.06 -4.86
C ILE A 137 -16.55 35.24 -3.96
N ILE A 138 -17.61 35.99 -4.34
CA ILE A 138 -18.14 37.12 -3.57
C ILE A 138 -18.60 36.69 -2.16
N LEU A 139 -19.21 35.51 -2.00
CA LEU A 139 -19.67 35.05 -0.68
C LEU A 139 -18.51 34.72 0.27
N VAL A 140 -17.43 34.10 -0.26
CA VAL A 140 -16.24 33.78 0.55
C VAL A 140 -15.47 35.06 0.93
N LEU A 141 -15.35 36.02 -0.01
CA LEU A 141 -14.75 37.32 0.26
C LEU A 141 -15.54 38.10 1.31
N LEU A 142 -16.88 38.18 1.17
CA LEU A 142 -17.73 38.87 2.14
C LEU A 142 -17.69 38.22 3.52
N ASP A 143 -17.80 36.89 3.62
CA ASP A 143 -17.76 36.17 4.90
C ASP A 143 -16.40 36.34 5.62
N THR A 144 -15.29 36.34 4.87
CA THR A 144 -13.95 36.58 5.42
C THR A 144 -13.78 38.03 5.88
N VAL A 145 -14.09 39.00 5.01
CA VAL A 145 -13.93 40.44 5.31
C VAL A 145 -14.91 40.93 6.39
N HIS A 146 -16.12 40.36 6.48
CA HIS A 146 -17.03 40.65 7.59
C HIS A 146 -16.53 40.08 8.91
N LYS A 147 -15.89 38.90 8.92
CA LYS A 147 -15.32 38.32 10.14
C LYS A 147 -14.14 39.14 10.64
N GLU A 148 -13.18 39.48 9.77
CA GLU A 148 -12.06 40.37 10.12
C GLU A 148 -12.51 41.77 10.59
N ARG A 149 -13.65 42.28 10.08
CA ARG A 149 -14.26 43.54 10.54
C ARG A 149 -15.22 43.41 11.73
N SER A 150 -15.46 42.20 12.23
CA SER A 150 -16.28 41.94 13.43
C SER A 150 -15.46 41.80 14.71
N SER A 151 -14.16 41.47 14.59
CA SER A 151 -13.16 41.62 15.65
C SER A 151 -12.76 43.09 15.79
N ASP A 152 -12.95 43.67 16.98
CA ASP A 152 -12.76 45.12 17.23
C ASP A 152 -11.27 45.51 17.43
N MET A 153 -10.38 44.97 16.59
CA MET A 153 -8.94 45.19 16.62
C MET A 153 -8.45 46.05 15.47
N ARG A 154 -8.62 47.37 15.61
CA ARG A 154 -8.00 48.36 14.71
C ARG A 154 -6.49 48.48 14.96
N ASN A 155 -5.67 47.54 14.48
CA ASN A 155 -4.22 47.72 14.45
C ASN A 155 -3.50 47.06 13.26
N ALA A 156 -3.08 47.91 12.32
CA ALA A 156 -1.87 47.84 11.49
C ALA A 156 -1.54 46.61 10.60
N ALA A 157 -2.28 45.50 10.62
CA ALA A 157 -2.06 44.37 9.71
C ALA A 157 -2.43 44.69 8.25
N ARG A 158 -1.52 45.30 7.48
CA ARG A 158 -1.68 45.60 6.04
C ARG A 158 -1.43 44.37 5.15
N THR A 159 -2.27 43.34 5.29
CA THR A 159 -2.23 42.15 4.43
C THR A 159 -2.64 42.52 3.00
N THR A 160 -1.67 42.59 2.08
CA THR A 160 -1.94 42.82 0.65
C THR A 160 -2.08 41.49 -0.06
N ILE A 161 -3.33 41.01 -0.21
CA ILE A 161 -3.62 39.83 -1.02
C ILE A 161 -3.53 40.22 -2.51
N ARG A 162 -2.74 39.48 -3.29
CA ARG A 162 -2.79 39.52 -4.76
C ARG A 162 -3.14 38.13 -5.30
N LEU A 163 -4.15 38.09 -6.17
CA LEU A 163 -4.58 36.89 -6.90
C LEU A 163 -3.95 36.89 -8.29
N LEU A 164 -3.61 35.71 -8.79
CA LEU A 164 -3.37 35.45 -10.21
C LEU A 164 -4.51 34.60 -10.75
N GLU A 165 -5.22 35.09 -11.77
CA GLU A 165 -6.24 34.33 -12.51
C GLU A 165 -5.59 33.70 -13.75
N SER A 166 -5.50 32.37 -13.75
CA SER A 166 -4.70 31.60 -14.72
C SER A 166 -5.38 31.48 -16.10
N LEU A 167 -5.40 32.56 -16.88
CA LEU A 167 -5.86 32.57 -18.28
C LEU A 167 -4.88 33.26 -19.26
N THR A 168 -3.89 32.49 -19.71
CA THR A 168 -3.28 32.61 -21.06
C THR A 168 -2.54 33.93 -21.44
N ARG A 169 -1.72 34.52 -20.54
CA ARG A 169 -0.74 35.58 -20.92
C ARG A 169 0.61 35.46 -20.19
N ILE A 170 1.57 34.75 -20.80
CA ILE A 170 2.86 34.39 -20.20
C ILE A 170 3.81 35.59 -19.99
N SER A 171 3.75 36.63 -20.82
CA SER A 171 4.72 37.74 -20.79
C SER A 171 4.61 38.65 -19.55
N GLN A 172 3.39 38.99 -19.12
CA GLN A 172 3.18 39.94 -18.03
C GLN A 172 3.59 39.34 -16.67
N ASP A 173 3.30 38.05 -16.45
CA ASP A 173 3.69 37.33 -15.23
C ASP A 173 5.22 37.25 -15.08
N ALA A 174 5.96 37.10 -16.19
CA ALA A 174 7.43 37.07 -16.17
C ALA A 174 8.04 38.41 -15.74
N VAL A 175 7.57 39.54 -16.30
CA VAL A 175 8.05 40.88 -15.94
C VAL A 175 7.76 41.18 -14.46
N VAL A 176 6.55 40.85 -13.98
CA VAL A 176 6.17 41.02 -12.56
C VAL A 176 7.00 40.12 -11.64
N ALA A 177 7.27 38.87 -12.03
CA ALA A 177 8.11 37.96 -11.25
C ALA A 177 9.58 38.45 -11.16
N VAL A 178 10.15 38.97 -12.25
CA VAL A 178 11.50 39.56 -12.25
C VAL A 178 11.55 40.80 -11.36
N TYR A 179 10.62 41.74 -11.53
CA TYR A 179 10.53 42.96 -10.70
C TYR A 179 10.45 42.61 -9.19
N ILE A 180 9.59 41.66 -8.81
CA ILE A 180 9.47 41.22 -7.41
C ILE A 180 10.74 40.50 -6.91
N THR A 181 11.44 39.77 -7.78
CA THR A 181 12.65 39.01 -7.42
C THR A 181 13.89 39.92 -7.30
N GLU A 182 14.01 40.96 -8.11
CA GLU A 182 15.01 42.04 -7.96
C GLU A 182 14.79 42.80 -6.65
N THR A 183 13.58 43.36 -6.49
CA THR A 183 13.23 44.27 -5.39
C THR A 183 13.16 43.60 -4.01
N SER A 184 13.41 42.30 -3.92
CA SER A 184 13.54 41.53 -2.67
C SER A 184 14.94 40.95 -2.42
N LYS A 185 15.96 41.31 -3.21
CA LYS A 185 17.32 40.73 -3.13
C LYS A 185 18.46 41.69 -2.78
N SER A 186 18.31 43.00 -2.92
CA SER A 186 19.37 43.96 -2.60
C SER A 186 18.83 45.34 -2.22
N ALA A 187 19.66 46.12 -1.50
CA ALA A 187 19.32 47.49 -1.09
C ALA A 187 19.44 48.51 -2.23
N ASP A 188 20.39 48.28 -3.14
CA ASP A 188 20.42 48.89 -4.48
C ASP A 188 19.59 48.03 -5.47
N SER A 189 18.97 48.69 -6.44
CA SER A 189 18.17 48.04 -7.50
C SER A 189 18.52 48.61 -8.87
N MET A 190 18.32 47.85 -9.96
CA MET A 190 18.53 48.35 -11.35
C MET A 190 17.69 49.60 -11.71
N LEU A 191 16.67 49.93 -10.90
CA LEU A 191 15.79 51.07 -11.07
C LEU A 191 16.19 52.30 -10.23
N GLY A 192 17.30 52.24 -9.48
CA GLY A 192 17.83 53.36 -8.69
C GLY A 192 17.01 53.71 -7.45
N TYR A 193 16.25 52.77 -6.90
CA TYR A 193 15.43 52.96 -5.71
C TYR A 193 15.99 52.20 -4.49
N GLU A 194 16.13 52.92 -3.38
CA GLU A 194 16.32 52.33 -2.04
C GLU A 194 15.02 51.68 -1.53
N SER A 195 15.13 50.51 -0.91
CA SER A 195 14.16 49.86 0.00
C SER A 195 12.65 50.00 -0.28
N VAL A 196 12.05 48.93 -0.82
CA VAL A 196 10.59 48.79 -1.04
C VAL A 196 9.74 49.06 0.20
N LEU A 197 10.29 48.89 1.40
CA LEU A 197 9.60 49.16 2.68
C LEU A 197 9.15 50.63 2.84
N HIS A 198 9.67 51.55 2.02
CA HIS A 198 9.36 52.97 2.08
C HIS A 198 8.70 53.55 0.81
N LYS A 199 8.48 52.74 -0.25
CA LYS A 199 7.87 53.26 -1.49
C LYS A 199 6.36 53.51 -1.30
N SER A 200 5.93 54.75 -1.54
CA SER A 200 4.51 55.08 -1.72
C SER A 200 3.98 54.48 -3.03
N PHE A 201 2.73 54.01 -3.04
CA PHE A 201 2.08 53.62 -4.30
C PHE A 201 1.92 54.84 -5.23
N SER A 202 2.24 54.69 -6.52
CA SER A 202 1.95 55.71 -7.52
C SER A 202 0.45 56.04 -7.58
N ALA A 203 0.13 57.30 -7.80
CA ALA A 203 -1.25 57.75 -8.08
C ALA A 203 -1.77 57.24 -9.43
N ASP A 204 -0.87 56.89 -10.35
CA ASP A 204 -1.16 56.09 -11.55
C ASP A 204 -0.19 54.89 -11.62
N PRO A 205 -0.59 53.72 -11.10
CA PRO A 205 0.22 52.50 -11.18
C PRO A 205 0.25 51.90 -12.60
N THR A 206 -0.60 52.36 -13.52
CA THR A 206 -0.66 51.89 -14.91
C THR A 206 0.49 52.48 -15.72
N THR A 207 0.72 53.79 -15.60
CA THR A 207 1.88 54.46 -16.21
C THR A 207 3.20 53.99 -15.57
N GLU A 208 3.24 53.79 -14.25
CA GLU A 208 4.41 53.21 -13.56
C GLU A 208 4.73 51.79 -14.07
N TYR A 209 3.71 50.96 -14.34
CA TYR A 209 3.87 49.63 -14.92
C TYR A 209 4.51 49.68 -16.32
N TYR A 210 3.96 50.47 -17.26
CA TYR A 210 4.52 50.57 -18.62
C TYR A 210 5.94 51.16 -18.64
N GLN A 211 6.27 52.08 -17.72
CA GLN A 211 7.62 52.61 -17.56
C GLN A 211 8.62 51.51 -17.13
N HIS A 212 8.28 50.72 -16.11
CA HIS A 212 9.14 49.62 -15.68
C HIS A 212 9.23 48.50 -16.74
N GLU A 213 8.13 48.15 -17.41
CA GLU A 213 8.11 47.20 -18.53
C GLU A 213 9.08 47.64 -19.64
N HIS A 214 9.01 48.91 -20.06
CA HIS A 214 9.88 49.44 -21.11
C HIS A 214 11.37 49.46 -20.68
N VAL A 215 11.69 49.85 -19.44
CA VAL A 215 13.07 49.82 -18.93
C VAL A 215 13.63 48.40 -18.86
N ILE A 216 12.84 47.44 -18.37
CA ILE A 216 13.23 46.03 -18.27
C ILE A 216 13.44 45.42 -19.66
N LEU A 217 12.49 45.59 -20.59
CA LEU A 217 12.61 45.07 -21.96
C LEU A 217 13.72 45.76 -22.77
N THR A 218 14.06 47.02 -22.45
CA THR A 218 15.24 47.70 -23.03
C THR A 218 16.55 47.08 -22.55
N HIS A 219 16.67 46.77 -21.26
CA HIS A 219 17.88 46.12 -20.71
C HIS A 219 18.02 44.64 -21.12
N LEU A 220 16.90 43.97 -21.43
CA LEU A 220 16.88 42.61 -21.98
C LEU A 220 17.00 42.56 -23.51
N VAL A 221 17.02 43.71 -24.19
CA VAL A 221 17.07 43.84 -25.67
C VAL A 221 15.90 43.10 -26.36
N LEU A 222 14.69 43.28 -25.82
CA LEU A 222 13.43 42.68 -26.30
C LEU A 222 12.33 43.75 -26.45
N THR A 223 12.69 44.94 -26.95
CA THR A 223 11.80 46.11 -26.98
C THR A 223 10.61 45.96 -27.93
N GLU A 224 10.69 45.08 -28.92
CA GLU A 224 9.57 44.69 -29.80
C GLU A 224 8.44 43.95 -29.06
N LEU A 225 8.67 43.47 -27.84
CA LEU A 225 7.64 42.86 -26.98
C LEU A 225 6.96 43.86 -26.04
N ALA A 226 7.40 45.13 -26.00
CA ALA A 226 6.85 46.14 -25.11
C ALA A 226 5.42 46.54 -25.51
N THR A 227 4.49 46.47 -24.57
CA THR A 227 3.10 46.83 -24.83
C THR A 227 2.93 48.34 -24.96
N THR A 228 2.29 48.78 -26.05
CA THR A 228 2.02 50.19 -26.29
C THR A 228 0.98 50.73 -25.29
N PRO A 229 1.27 51.78 -24.51
CA PRO A 229 0.30 52.34 -23.58
C PRO A 229 -0.90 52.95 -24.32
N PRO A 230 -2.11 52.92 -23.72
CA PRO A 230 -3.27 53.59 -24.29
C PRO A 230 -3.08 55.12 -24.35
N PRO A 231 -3.69 55.82 -25.31
CA PRO A 231 -3.51 57.27 -25.47
C PRO A 231 -3.94 58.04 -24.22
N SER A 232 -3.07 58.93 -23.75
CA SER A 232 -3.22 59.59 -22.46
C SER A 232 -4.35 60.62 -22.43
N THR A 233 -5.26 60.47 -21.47
CA THR A 233 -6.21 61.55 -21.11
C THR A 233 -5.45 62.65 -20.35
N SER A 234 -5.18 63.76 -21.04
CA SER A 234 -4.45 64.91 -20.50
C SER A 234 -5.12 65.54 -19.25
N PRO A 235 -4.35 66.19 -18.35
CA PRO A 235 -4.71 66.28 -16.93
C PRO A 235 -5.60 67.47 -16.55
N ARG A 236 -6.28 67.35 -15.41
CA ARG A 236 -6.69 68.52 -14.60
C ARG A 236 -5.55 68.92 -13.68
N ASN A 237 -4.90 70.04 -13.99
CA ASN A 237 -3.77 70.57 -13.21
C ASN A 237 -4.23 71.21 -11.88
N PRO A 238 -3.40 71.23 -10.82
CA PRO A 238 -3.81 71.70 -9.49
C PRO A 238 -3.46 73.16 -9.19
N SER A 239 -4.45 73.94 -8.75
CA SER A 239 -4.32 75.24 -8.06
C SER A 239 -5.70 75.61 -7.46
N THR A 240 -5.85 76.21 -6.28
CA THR A 240 -4.91 77.01 -5.47
C THR A 240 -4.95 76.69 -3.96
N THR A 241 -3.85 77.06 -3.29
CA THR A 241 -3.69 77.37 -1.84
C THR A 241 -4.76 78.37 -1.31
N ALA A 242 -4.95 78.65 -0.02
CA ALA A 242 -4.02 78.68 1.14
C ALA A 242 -4.74 78.37 2.52
N PRO A 243 -4.40 78.89 3.73
CA PRO A 243 -4.09 78.01 4.86
C PRO A 243 -4.87 78.20 6.18
N VAL A 244 -4.51 77.35 7.14
CA VAL A 244 -4.93 77.19 8.56
C VAL A 244 -5.20 78.47 9.36
N SER A 245 -6.29 78.47 10.15
CA SER A 245 -6.34 79.15 11.46
C SER A 245 -7.33 78.51 12.48
N GLN A 246 -6.81 78.25 13.69
CA GLN A 246 -7.45 78.36 15.02
C GLN A 246 -8.72 77.58 15.45
N GLN A 247 -8.66 77.09 16.70
CA GLN A 247 -9.70 76.58 17.62
C GLN A 247 -10.38 77.75 18.41
N PRO A 248 -11.30 77.57 19.40
CA PRO A 248 -11.97 76.37 19.96
C PRO A 248 -13.52 76.52 20.20
N THR A 249 -14.11 75.62 21.02
CA THR A 249 -15.30 75.75 21.91
C THR A 249 -16.69 75.21 21.49
N HIS A 250 -17.12 74.15 22.22
CA HIS A 250 -18.40 73.93 22.96
C HIS A 250 -19.77 73.87 22.21
N ILE A 251 -20.91 73.43 22.80
CA ILE A 251 -21.24 73.06 24.21
C ILE A 251 -21.93 71.67 24.40
N SER A 252 -23.17 71.56 24.91
CA SER A 252 -23.85 70.32 25.37
C SER A 252 -25.39 70.38 25.29
N SER A 253 -26.12 69.24 25.30
CA SER A 253 -27.05 68.78 26.38
C SER A 253 -27.95 67.58 25.93
N GLN A 254 -28.85 66.95 26.73
CA GLN A 254 -28.71 66.22 28.03
C GLN A 254 -30.01 65.41 28.37
N VAL A 255 -29.96 64.46 29.35
CA VAL A 255 -31.08 63.86 30.17
C VAL A 255 -31.98 62.73 29.61
N GLY A 256 -32.09 61.59 30.35
CA GLY A 256 -33.39 61.07 30.84
C GLY A 256 -33.92 59.65 30.50
N GLY A 257 -34.26 58.83 31.53
CA GLY A 257 -35.62 58.22 31.65
C GLY A 257 -35.89 56.71 31.37
N GLN A 258 -36.06 55.95 32.46
CA GLN A 258 -36.58 54.56 32.67
C GLN A 258 -37.82 53.96 31.92
N HIS A 259 -37.94 52.61 32.05
CA HIS A 259 -39.15 51.73 32.19
C HIS A 259 -40.11 51.34 31.00
N GLY A 260 -39.74 50.26 30.27
CA GLY A 260 -40.34 48.90 30.24
C GLY A 260 -41.86 48.56 30.14
N HIS A 261 -42.18 47.47 29.40
CA HIS A 261 -43.35 46.58 29.64
C HIS A 261 -43.20 45.14 29.04
N GLN A 262 -44.00 44.19 29.56
CA GLN A 262 -44.26 42.79 29.10
C GLN A 262 -45.63 42.70 28.34
N PRO A 263 -46.19 41.55 27.86
CA PRO A 263 -45.83 40.11 27.96
C PRO A 263 -45.61 39.39 26.59
N ARG A 264 -44.95 38.22 26.46
CA ARG A 264 -45.29 36.82 26.88
C ARG A 264 -46.57 36.22 26.28
N GLY A 265 -46.41 35.16 25.48
CA GLY A 265 -47.47 34.25 25.04
C GLY A 265 -46.91 32.86 24.70
N MET A 266 -47.03 31.89 25.60
CA MET A 266 -46.66 30.48 25.40
C MET A 266 -47.88 29.65 25.02
N HIS A 267 -47.72 28.67 24.13
CA HIS A 267 -48.34 27.32 24.13
C HIS A 267 -47.75 26.52 22.95
N GLY A 268 -47.28 25.27 23.05
CA GLY A 268 -46.96 24.46 24.23
C GLY A 268 -47.61 23.08 24.24
N LEU A 269 -46.84 22.03 23.91
CA LEU A 269 -46.91 20.58 24.30
C LEU A 269 -46.26 19.71 23.18
N MET A 270 -45.75 18.49 23.40
CA MET A 270 -44.80 17.96 24.41
C MET A 270 -44.54 16.46 24.13
N CYS A 271 -43.28 16.03 24.12
CA CYS A 271 -42.79 14.74 24.64
C CYS A 271 -41.26 14.87 24.87
N ARG A 272 -40.73 14.88 26.11
CA ARG A 272 -40.52 13.77 27.10
C ARG A 272 -39.29 12.90 26.71
N LEU A 273 -38.23 12.64 27.51
CA LEU A 273 -37.72 12.98 28.88
C LEU A 273 -36.15 12.95 28.80
N TRP A 274 -35.22 13.18 29.77
CA TRP A 274 -35.11 13.52 31.21
C TRP A 274 -33.66 14.12 31.42
N GLY A 275 -33.05 14.41 32.59
CA GLY A 275 -33.44 14.42 34.01
C GLY A 275 -32.26 14.17 35.01
N TYR A 276 -31.94 15.14 35.89
CA TYR A 276 -31.02 15.06 37.08
C TYR A 276 -29.48 14.85 36.80
N SER A 277 -28.50 15.21 37.66
CA SER A 277 -28.52 15.71 39.07
C SER A 277 -27.27 16.51 39.53
N ILE A 278 -27.48 17.61 40.28
CA ILE A 278 -26.88 18.05 41.58
C ILE A 278 -25.34 18.32 41.80
N ASN A 279 -25.07 19.35 42.62
CA ASN A 279 -23.80 19.79 43.25
C ASN A 279 -23.77 19.51 44.78
N ARG A 280 -22.63 19.10 45.41
CA ARG A 280 -22.22 19.53 46.79
C ARG A 280 -20.81 19.09 47.24
N LEU A 281 -20.39 19.58 48.41
CA LEU A 281 -19.01 19.60 48.99
C LEU A 281 -18.89 18.88 50.35
N GLY A 282 -17.65 18.50 50.70
CA GLY A 282 -17.12 18.40 52.07
C GLY A 282 -16.12 17.24 52.28
N ARG A 283 -15.23 17.21 53.28
CA ARG A 283 -14.42 18.20 54.06
C ARG A 283 -13.82 17.42 55.27
N LEU A 284 -12.49 17.49 55.48
CA LEU A 284 -11.79 17.13 56.75
C LEU A 284 -11.84 15.62 57.14
N GLU A 285 -11.02 15.04 58.05
CA GLU A 285 -10.05 15.60 59.00
C GLU A 285 -8.85 14.68 59.40
N GLN A 286 -7.72 15.28 59.82
CA GLN A 286 -6.56 14.84 60.64
C GLN A 286 -6.27 13.34 60.98
N ARG A 287 -4.99 12.92 60.83
CA ARG A 287 -4.12 12.34 61.90
C ARG A 287 -2.63 12.13 61.48
N LYS A 288 -1.75 11.94 62.48
CA LYS A 288 -0.26 11.72 62.46
C LYS A 288 0.09 10.73 63.63
N PRO A 289 1.33 10.24 63.81
CA PRO A 289 2.35 9.68 62.89
C PRO A 289 2.88 8.31 63.44
N ARG A 290 4.20 8.00 63.29
CA ARG A 290 5.03 6.89 63.88
C ARG A 290 5.26 5.65 62.98
N ASP A 291 6.41 4.96 63.00
CA ASP A 291 7.74 5.23 63.60
C ASP A 291 8.87 4.41 62.90
N GLY A 292 10.15 4.75 63.15
CA GLY A 292 11.34 3.98 62.71
C GLY A 292 11.98 4.48 61.40
N ALA A 293 13.06 5.28 61.36
CA ALA A 293 14.42 5.12 61.91
C ALA A 293 15.27 4.05 61.16
N LYS A 294 16.53 4.30 60.75
CA LYS A 294 17.39 5.49 60.96
C LYS A 294 18.43 5.62 59.84
N LEU A 295 18.79 6.86 59.49
CA LEU A 295 19.86 7.17 58.54
C LEU A 295 21.22 7.29 59.26
N TRP A 296 22.32 6.99 58.56
CA TRP A 296 23.63 7.63 58.79
C TRP A 296 24.19 8.18 57.46
N ARG A 297 25.20 9.05 57.58
CA ARG A 297 25.76 9.97 56.57
C ARG A 297 27.30 9.81 56.57
N PRO A 298 28.12 10.33 55.62
CA PRO A 298 27.92 11.64 54.94
C PRO A 298 28.42 11.80 53.49
N THR A 299 28.18 13.02 52.94
CA THR A 299 28.90 13.73 51.85
C THR A 299 29.06 13.05 50.47
N GLU A 300 28.90 13.72 49.32
CA GLU A 300 28.83 15.16 49.03
C GLU A 300 28.00 15.46 47.75
N ALA A 301 28.12 16.68 47.21
CA ALA A 301 27.58 17.19 45.92
C ALA A 301 26.08 17.58 45.81
N ALA A 302 25.88 18.80 45.30
CA ALA A 302 24.72 19.33 44.55
C ALA A 302 23.28 19.10 45.09
N LYS A 303 22.79 20.04 45.91
CA LYS A 303 21.34 20.21 46.17
C LYS A 303 20.64 20.85 44.96
N TYR A 304 19.59 20.19 44.45
CA TYR A 304 18.19 20.66 44.36
C TYR A 304 17.46 20.03 43.17
N LEU A 305 16.64 19.03 43.48
CA LEU A 305 15.45 18.70 42.70
C LEU A 305 14.29 19.53 43.26
N ASP A 306 13.34 19.93 42.41
CA ASP A 306 11.94 19.73 42.78
C ASP A 306 11.06 19.35 41.58
N SER A 307 10.22 18.36 41.85
CA SER A 307 8.86 18.10 41.36
C SER A 307 7.98 19.37 41.29
N ASN A 308 6.79 19.44 40.66
CA ASN A 308 5.96 18.57 39.80
C ASN A 308 5.10 19.55 38.95
N SER A 309 4.66 19.30 37.71
CA SER A 309 3.58 18.33 37.44
C SER A 309 3.39 18.05 35.94
N SER A 310 3.89 16.91 35.49
CA SER A 310 3.12 15.88 34.78
C SER A 310 2.00 16.29 33.79
N VAL A 311 2.26 16.17 32.49
CA VAL A 311 1.33 15.49 31.58
C VAL A 311 2.07 14.30 30.98
N TYR A 312 1.71 13.09 31.41
CA TYR A 312 2.34 11.86 30.94
C TYR A 312 1.76 11.42 29.60
N LEU A 313 2.54 11.47 28.52
CA LEU A 313 2.30 10.57 27.40
C LEU A 313 2.80 9.18 27.82
N MET A 314 1.89 8.38 28.40
CA MET A 314 2.16 6.98 28.74
C MET A 314 2.24 6.14 27.45
N VAL A 315 3.37 6.25 26.76
CA VAL A 315 3.74 5.28 25.72
C VAL A 315 3.96 3.96 26.45
N ILE A 316 3.03 3.02 26.28
CA ILE A 316 3.22 1.62 26.70
C ILE A 316 4.28 1.02 25.78
N ARG A 317 5.55 1.29 26.10
CA ARG A 317 6.65 0.49 25.60
C ARG A 317 6.50 -0.88 26.21
N PHE A 318 6.23 -1.89 25.38
CA PHE A 318 6.64 -3.25 25.68
C PHE A 318 8.18 -3.29 25.58
N ASN A 319 8.85 -2.74 26.60
CA ASN A 319 10.20 -3.16 26.93
C ASN A 319 10.08 -4.63 27.32
N ALA A 320 10.33 -5.53 26.35
CA ALA A 320 10.60 -6.92 26.67
C ALA A 320 11.90 -6.96 27.47
N THR A 321 11.79 -6.95 28.79
CA THR A 321 12.94 -7.01 29.69
C THR A 321 13.70 -8.30 29.42
N GLN A 322 15.02 -8.16 29.30
CA GLN A 322 15.92 -9.13 28.66
C GLN A 322 16.17 -10.39 29.51
N GLU A 323 15.13 -11.18 29.82
CA GLU A 323 15.32 -12.50 30.42
C GLU A 323 14.27 -13.59 30.11
N ASP A 324 13.36 -13.35 29.15
CA ASP A 324 12.65 -14.44 28.47
C ASP A 324 13.64 -15.25 27.61
N ARG A 325 14.41 -16.11 28.28
CA ARG A 325 15.26 -17.10 27.62
C ARG A 325 14.38 -17.97 26.75
N MET A 326 14.73 -18.09 25.47
CA MET A 326 14.01 -18.90 24.48
C MET A 326 14.25 -20.41 24.67
N THR A 327 14.26 -20.86 25.94
CA THR A 327 14.60 -22.21 26.41
C THR A 327 13.37 -23.07 26.72
N SER A 328 12.16 -22.51 26.60
CA SER A 328 10.89 -23.23 26.78
C SER A 328 9.89 -22.86 25.70
N TYR A 329 10.02 -23.48 24.52
CA TYR A 329 8.89 -23.60 23.60
C TYR A 329 7.82 -24.45 24.29
N PRO A 330 6.56 -23.98 24.43
CA PRO A 330 5.54 -24.70 25.17
C PRO A 330 5.38 -26.14 24.70
N ASN A 331 5.36 -27.07 25.66
CA ASN A 331 5.10 -28.50 25.48
C ASN A 331 6.11 -29.32 24.65
N GLY A 332 7.29 -28.78 24.30
CA GLY A 332 8.34 -29.55 23.62
C GLY A 332 8.00 -29.87 22.16
N PHE A 333 8.07 -28.84 21.31
CA PHE A 333 7.74 -28.91 19.89
C PHE A 333 8.56 -30.02 19.18
N ARG A 334 7.89 -30.78 18.30
CA ARG A 334 8.43 -31.93 17.57
C ARG A 334 8.34 -31.72 16.05
N GLU A 335 9.10 -32.49 15.29
CA GLU A 335 8.95 -32.50 13.82
C GLU A 335 7.66 -33.21 13.41
N CYS A 336 6.98 -32.66 12.41
CA CYS A 336 5.60 -33.00 12.05
C CYS A 336 5.41 -33.09 10.52
N TRP A 337 4.35 -33.75 10.06
CA TRP A 337 4.17 -34.20 8.67
C TRP A 337 2.99 -33.54 7.91
N GLY A 338 2.51 -32.40 8.39
CA GLY A 338 1.47 -31.61 7.72
C GLY A 338 0.04 -32.01 8.08
N ASP A 339 -0.15 -32.98 8.97
CA ASP A 339 -1.48 -33.46 9.33
C ASP A 339 -2.01 -32.72 10.56
N TYR A 340 -2.82 -31.69 10.30
CA TYR A 340 -3.47 -30.90 11.36
C TYR A 340 -4.27 -31.75 12.37
N ARG A 341 -4.66 -32.98 12.04
CA ARG A 341 -5.39 -33.92 12.92
C ARG A 341 -4.48 -34.49 14.01
N GLU A 342 -3.23 -34.71 13.66
CA GLU A 342 -2.19 -35.23 14.55
C GLU A 342 -1.35 -34.09 15.16
N GLU A 343 -1.67 -32.83 14.84
CA GLU A 343 -0.91 -31.61 15.17
C GLU A 343 -1.75 -30.55 15.92
N GLU A 344 -2.82 -30.96 16.63
CA GLU A 344 -3.62 -30.07 17.48
C GLU A 344 -2.87 -29.63 18.76
N ASP A 345 -1.85 -30.40 19.16
CA ASP A 345 -0.90 -30.09 20.23
C ASP A 345 -0.06 -28.84 19.94
N LEU A 346 0.19 -28.53 18.66
CA LEU A 346 0.88 -27.32 18.22
C LEU A 346 0.01 -26.05 18.30
N GLU A 347 -1.30 -26.17 18.53
CA GLU A 347 -2.25 -25.05 18.59
C GLU A 347 -2.62 -24.72 20.05
N VAL A 348 -1.60 -24.37 20.84
CA VAL A 348 -1.65 -24.24 22.29
C VAL A 348 -2.53 -23.05 22.71
N ALA A 349 -3.73 -23.33 23.23
CA ALA A 349 -4.75 -22.31 23.51
C ALA A 349 -4.39 -21.24 24.58
N SER A 350 -3.30 -21.42 25.34
CA SER A 350 -2.76 -20.38 26.24
C SER A 350 -1.87 -19.35 25.54
N GLN A 351 -1.37 -19.66 24.33
CA GLN A 351 -0.64 -18.72 23.48
C GLN A 351 -1.61 -17.70 22.85
N GLN A 352 -1.18 -16.44 22.72
CA GLN A 352 -2.03 -15.38 22.15
C GLN A 352 -2.50 -15.71 20.73
N LEU A 353 -1.62 -16.31 19.92
CA LEU A 353 -1.90 -16.66 18.52
C LEU A 353 -3.06 -17.66 18.37
N TYR A 354 -3.22 -18.58 19.33
CA TYR A 354 -4.22 -19.65 19.28
C TYR A 354 -5.35 -19.49 20.31
N LYS A 355 -5.40 -18.40 21.09
CA LYS A 355 -6.37 -18.20 22.18
C LYS A 355 -7.85 -18.27 21.76
N HIS A 356 -8.14 -17.98 20.49
CA HIS A 356 -9.49 -18.10 19.92
C HIS A 356 -9.71 -19.38 19.10
N GLN A 357 -8.65 -20.11 18.76
CA GLN A 357 -8.65 -21.21 17.80
C GLN A 357 -9.72 -22.27 18.13
N LYS A 358 -9.68 -22.82 19.36
CA LYS A 358 -10.64 -23.84 19.83
C LYS A 358 -12.06 -23.30 20.10
N SER A 359 -12.27 -22.00 19.97
CA SER A 359 -13.60 -21.34 20.08
C SER A 359 -14.22 -20.94 18.73
N LEU A 360 -13.50 -21.15 17.62
CA LEU A 360 -14.01 -20.82 16.28
C LEU A 360 -15.19 -21.74 15.89
N PRO A 361 -16.21 -21.23 15.18
CA PRO A 361 -17.28 -22.05 14.65
C PRO A 361 -16.73 -23.06 13.63
N LYS A 362 -17.30 -24.26 13.58
CA LYS A 362 -16.91 -25.29 12.59
C LYS A 362 -17.36 -24.88 11.19
N LEU A 363 -16.62 -25.31 10.17
CA LEU A 363 -17.01 -25.09 8.77
C LEU A 363 -18.39 -25.74 8.51
N PRO A 364 -19.43 -24.98 8.14
CA PRO A 364 -20.78 -25.51 7.99
C PRO A 364 -20.92 -26.40 6.75
N VAL A 365 -21.79 -27.40 6.84
CA VAL A 365 -22.35 -28.10 5.67
C VAL A 365 -23.62 -27.34 5.28
N PRO A 366 -23.71 -26.73 4.08
CA PRO A 366 -24.94 -26.07 3.62
C PRO A 366 -26.08 -27.08 3.39
N SER A 367 -27.32 -26.60 3.23
CA SER A 367 -28.41 -27.50 2.86
C SER A 367 -28.30 -27.92 1.39
N LEU A 368 -28.66 -29.17 1.09
CA LEU A 368 -28.71 -29.69 -0.28
C LEU A 368 -29.62 -28.83 -1.18
N ALA A 369 -30.75 -28.36 -0.64
CA ALA A 369 -31.74 -27.57 -1.36
C ALA A 369 -31.22 -26.19 -1.76
N ASP A 370 -30.62 -25.45 -0.81
CA ASP A 370 -30.02 -24.13 -1.09
C ASP A 370 -28.88 -24.26 -2.11
N THR A 371 -28.06 -25.30 -1.95
CA THR A 371 -26.92 -25.58 -2.85
C THR A 371 -27.38 -25.88 -4.27
N CYS A 372 -28.41 -26.71 -4.43
CA CYS A 372 -29.01 -27.01 -5.74
C CYS A 372 -29.64 -25.76 -6.38
N ALA A 373 -30.37 -24.96 -5.59
CA ALA A 373 -31.00 -23.73 -6.07
C ALA A 373 -29.99 -22.64 -6.46
N LEU A 374 -28.88 -22.51 -5.71
CA LEU A 374 -27.79 -21.58 -6.01
C LEU A 374 -26.96 -22.06 -7.20
N TYR A 375 -26.67 -23.36 -7.31
CA TYR A 375 -25.93 -23.94 -8.43
C TYR A 375 -26.62 -23.61 -9.77
N LEU A 376 -27.93 -23.84 -9.86
CA LEU A 376 -28.74 -23.49 -11.03
C LEU A 376 -28.69 -22.00 -11.39
N GLN A 377 -28.57 -21.09 -10.41
CA GLN A 377 -28.38 -19.67 -10.68
C GLN A 377 -26.99 -19.36 -11.27
N THR A 378 -25.94 -20.05 -10.81
CA THR A 378 -24.55 -19.81 -11.27
C THR A 378 -24.24 -20.42 -12.64
N VAL A 379 -24.87 -21.54 -13.01
CA VAL A 379 -24.59 -22.20 -14.30
C VAL A 379 -25.43 -21.67 -15.46
N ARG A 380 -26.54 -20.98 -15.20
CA ARG A 380 -27.37 -20.37 -16.26
C ARG A 380 -26.56 -19.56 -17.30
N PRO A 381 -25.66 -18.62 -16.95
CA PRO A 381 -24.86 -17.89 -17.95
C PRO A 381 -23.86 -18.75 -18.74
N LEU A 382 -23.64 -20.01 -18.36
CA LEU A 382 -22.71 -20.95 -18.99
C LEU A 382 -23.43 -22.01 -19.86
N THR A 383 -24.74 -21.85 -20.09
CA THR A 383 -25.63 -22.84 -20.71
C THR A 383 -26.55 -22.25 -21.76
N THR A 384 -26.72 -22.97 -22.86
CA THR A 384 -27.89 -22.85 -23.74
C THR A 384 -29.18 -23.29 -23.04
N ASP A 385 -30.34 -23.01 -23.62
CA ASP A 385 -31.63 -23.37 -23.02
C ASP A 385 -31.84 -24.89 -22.94
N ALA A 386 -31.39 -25.64 -23.94
CA ALA A 386 -31.46 -27.10 -23.95
C ALA A 386 -30.59 -27.72 -22.85
N GLU A 387 -29.33 -27.26 -22.71
CA GLU A 387 -28.44 -27.67 -21.62
C GLU A 387 -29.03 -27.31 -20.26
N PHE A 388 -29.58 -26.10 -20.10
CA PHE A 388 -30.15 -25.66 -18.83
C PHE A 388 -31.39 -26.46 -18.42
N VAL A 389 -32.18 -26.97 -19.38
CA VAL A 389 -33.26 -27.93 -19.11
C VAL A 389 -32.71 -29.29 -18.65
N ALA A 390 -31.65 -29.80 -19.30
CA ALA A 390 -30.99 -31.03 -18.89
C ALA A 390 -30.37 -30.93 -17.49
N THR A 391 -29.61 -29.87 -17.20
CA THR A 391 -29.05 -29.59 -15.87
C THR A 391 -30.12 -29.42 -14.81
N LYS A 392 -31.26 -28.77 -15.12
CA LYS A 392 -32.42 -28.72 -14.21
C LYS A 392 -32.96 -30.11 -13.88
N ALA A 393 -33.09 -31.00 -14.87
CA ALA A 393 -33.53 -32.37 -14.65
C ALA A 393 -32.51 -33.15 -13.79
N ALA A 394 -31.21 -33.03 -14.09
CA ALA A 394 -30.13 -33.65 -13.32
C ALA A 394 -30.09 -33.17 -11.85
N VAL A 395 -30.20 -31.85 -11.61
CA VAL A 395 -30.29 -31.26 -10.27
C VAL A 395 -31.57 -31.70 -9.54
N HIS A 396 -32.71 -31.76 -10.21
CA HIS A 396 -33.95 -32.24 -9.61
C HIS A 396 -33.87 -33.73 -9.23
N ALA A 397 -33.36 -34.57 -10.12
CA ALA A 397 -33.12 -35.99 -9.86
C ALA A 397 -32.11 -36.20 -8.72
N PHE A 398 -31.11 -35.33 -8.56
CA PHE A 398 -30.19 -35.37 -7.43
C PHE A 398 -30.86 -34.96 -6.11
N LEU A 399 -31.62 -33.86 -6.11
CA LEU A 399 -32.28 -33.30 -4.92
C LEU A 399 -33.47 -34.14 -4.42
N LYS A 400 -34.17 -34.84 -5.32
CA LYS A 400 -35.38 -35.63 -5.02
C LYS A 400 -35.18 -37.15 -5.12
N GLY A 401 -34.16 -37.62 -5.84
CA GLY A 401 -33.79 -39.03 -5.89
C GLY A 401 -33.11 -39.52 -4.61
N PRO A 402 -32.79 -40.82 -4.51
CA PRO A 402 -32.28 -41.42 -3.28
C PRO A 402 -30.87 -40.96 -2.91
N LEU A 403 -29.99 -40.70 -3.90
CA LEU A 403 -28.56 -40.57 -3.65
C LEU A 403 -28.15 -39.21 -3.07
N GLY A 404 -28.68 -38.08 -3.55
CA GLY A 404 -28.31 -36.75 -3.04
C GLY A 404 -28.54 -36.58 -1.53
N PRO A 405 -29.73 -36.94 -0.99
CA PRO A 405 -29.98 -36.95 0.46
C PRO A 405 -29.12 -37.95 1.25
N VAL A 406 -28.66 -39.04 0.62
CA VAL A 406 -27.71 -39.98 1.24
C VAL A 406 -26.30 -39.37 1.31
N LEU A 407 -25.84 -38.71 0.25
CA LEU A 407 -24.55 -38.01 0.24
C LEU A 407 -24.52 -36.84 1.22
N GLN A 408 -25.62 -36.08 1.34
CA GLN A 408 -25.79 -35.05 2.37
C GLN A 408 -25.57 -35.64 3.78
N LYS A 409 -26.28 -36.73 4.12
CA LYS A 409 -26.13 -37.41 5.42
C LYS A 409 -24.73 -37.96 5.66
N ARG A 410 -24.06 -38.49 4.62
CA ARG A 410 -22.65 -38.94 4.71
C ARG A 410 -21.69 -37.77 4.99
N LEU A 411 -21.92 -36.61 4.37
CA LEU A 411 -21.10 -35.42 4.58
C LEU A 411 -21.34 -34.78 5.96
N GLU A 412 -22.59 -34.77 6.42
CA GLU A 412 -22.97 -34.36 7.79
C GLU A 412 -22.34 -35.30 8.83
N ALA A 413 -22.38 -36.62 8.61
CA ALA A 413 -21.69 -37.59 9.45
C ALA A 413 -20.15 -37.41 9.41
N ARG A 414 -19.57 -37.11 8.24
CA ARG A 414 -18.14 -36.77 8.12
C ARG A 414 -17.78 -35.50 8.91
N ALA A 415 -18.64 -34.48 8.92
CA ALA A 415 -18.46 -33.30 9.74
C ALA A 415 -18.59 -33.59 11.24
N ALA A 416 -19.57 -34.40 11.65
CA ALA A 416 -19.73 -34.84 13.03
C ALA A 416 -18.51 -35.65 13.53
N SER A 417 -17.95 -36.52 12.68
CA SER A 417 -16.74 -37.31 12.98
C SER A 417 -15.44 -36.50 13.10
N ARG A 418 -15.48 -35.18 12.82
CA ARG A 418 -14.33 -34.26 12.94
C ARG A 418 -14.64 -33.22 14.02
N PRO A 419 -14.67 -33.60 15.32
CA PRO A 419 -15.07 -32.71 16.39
C PRO A 419 -14.17 -31.47 16.52
N ASN A 420 -12.88 -31.58 16.17
CA ASN A 420 -11.87 -30.53 16.35
C ASN A 420 -11.37 -29.96 15.00
N SER A 421 -12.16 -30.06 13.93
CA SER A 421 -11.75 -29.56 12.60
C SER A 421 -12.94 -29.29 11.66
N SER A 422 -12.66 -28.61 10.55
CA SER A 422 -13.43 -28.67 9.31
C SER A 422 -13.52 -30.10 8.74
N TYR A 423 -14.65 -30.42 8.09
CA TYR A 423 -14.84 -31.66 7.31
C TYR A 423 -13.99 -31.70 6.02
N LEU A 424 -13.56 -30.53 5.56
CA LEU A 424 -12.98 -30.29 4.24
C LEU A 424 -11.46 -30.19 4.26
N ALA A 425 -10.85 -29.74 5.36
CA ALA A 425 -9.43 -29.35 5.41
C ALA A 425 -8.47 -30.46 4.93
N GLU A 426 -8.69 -31.71 5.37
CA GLU A 426 -8.00 -32.90 4.88
C GLU A 426 -8.07 -33.00 3.36
N TRP A 427 -9.28 -33.10 2.80
CA TRP A 427 -9.50 -33.24 1.36
C TRP A 427 -8.98 -32.07 0.53
N TRP A 428 -9.03 -30.84 1.06
CA TRP A 428 -8.56 -29.66 0.34
C TRP A 428 -7.03 -29.59 0.31
N ASN A 429 -6.36 -29.88 1.43
CA ASN A 429 -4.90 -29.91 1.50
C ASN A 429 -4.34 -31.09 0.68
N THR A 430 -4.94 -32.29 0.79
CA THR A 430 -4.47 -33.48 0.08
C THR A 430 -4.84 -33.45 -1.40
N LEU A 431 -6.12 -33.54 -1.74
CA LEU A 431 -6.59 -33.70 -3.13
C LEU A 431 -6.44 -32.40 -3.95
N GLY A 432 -6.43 -31.24 -3.29
CA GLY A 432 -6.27 -29.94 -3.96
C GLY A 432 -4.82 -29.53 -4.21
N TYR A 433 -3.83 -30.11 -3.53
CA TYR A 433 -2.42 -29.70 -3.66
C TYR A 433 -1.40 -30.83 -3.54
N LEU A 434 -1.44 -31.63 -2.47
CA LEU A 434 -0.40 -32.63 -2.20
C LEU A 434 -0.47 -33.85 -3.14
N HIS A 435 -1.66 -34.24 -3.61
CA HIS A 435 -1.85 -35.27 -4.63
C HIS A 435 -1.69 -34.73 -6.06
N VAL A 436 -1.73 -33.42 -6.27
CA VAL A 436 -1.51 -32.82 -7.60
C VAL A 436 -0.06 -33.06 -8.01
N ARG A 437 0.14 -33.60 -9.23
CA ARG A 437 1.46 -34.06 -9.74
C ARG A 437 2.13 -33.05 -10.68
N ASP A 438 1.43 -32.00 -11.06
CA ASP A 438 1.98 -30.88 -11.83
C ASP A 438 3.06 -30.11 -11.04
N PRO A 439 4.04 -29.48 -11.73
CA PRO A 439 5.00 -28.56 -11.11
C PRO A 439 4.35 -27.51 -10.19
N VAL A 440 4.92 -27.31 -9.00
CA VAL A 440 4.44 -26.28 -8.06
C VAL A 440 4.66 -24.88 -8.63
N VAL A 441 5.85 -24.60 -9.17
CA VAL A 441 6.09 -23.51 -10.11
C VAL A 441 5.54 -23.92 -11.48
N PHE A 442 4.24 -23.72 -11.64
CA PHE A 442 3.62 -22.56 -12.29
C PHE A 442 2.17 -22.48 -11.78
N ASN A 443 1.60 -23.67 -11.54
CA ASN A 443 0.21 -23.99 -11.22
C ASN A 443 -0.18 -23.79 -9.73
N VAL A 444 0.78 -23.70 -8.80
CA VAL A 444 0.54 -23.68 -7.34
C VAL A 444 1.19 -22.48 -6.64
N SER A 445 2.45 -22.19 -6.95
CA SER A 445 3.23 -21.14 -6.28
C SER A 445 2.79 -19.74 -6.68
N TYR A 446 2.71 -18.83 -5.70
CA TYR A 446 2.34 -17.42 -5.88
C TYR A 446 3.45 -16.51 -5.35
N PHE A 447 3.53 -15.29 -5.88
CA PHE A 447 4.56 -14.31 -5.51
C PHE A 447 3.97 -12.94 -5.14
N PHE A 448 4.74 -12.17 -4.35
CA PHE A 448 4.51 -10.75 -4.06
C PHE A 448 5.73 -9.92 -4.47
N HIS A 449 5.53 -8.85 -5.23
CA HIS A 449 6.55 -7.84 -5.56
C HIS A 449 6.46 -6.69 -4.55
N PHE A 450 7.53 -6.48 -3.78
CA PHE A 450 7.59 -5.47 -2.72
C PHE A 450 8.07 -4.13 -3.27
N SER A 451 7.35 -3.03 -2.96
CA SER A 451 7.77 -1.67 -3.31
C SER A 451 9.16 -1.34 -2.74
N ASP A 452 9.97 -0.60 -3.50
CA ASP A 452 11.36 -0.27 -3.18
C ASP A 452 11.51 0.42 -1.81
N SER A 453 12.65 0.22 -1.11
CA SER A 453 12.81 0.83 0.21
C SER A 453 13.00 2.35 0.12
N VAL A 454 12.21 3.09 0.90
CA VAL A 454 12.40 4.52 1.11
C VAL A 454 13.76 4.81 1.77
N HIS A 455 14.27 3.90 2.60
CA HIS A 455 15.50 4.07 3.39
C HIS A 455 16.75 3.70 2.58
N LEU A 456 17.68 4.65 2.40
CA LEU A 456 18.84 4.52 1.52
C LEU A 456 19.71 3.28 1.81
N ALA A 457 19.98 2.99 3.09
CA ALA A 457 20.77 1.81 3.51
C ALA A 457 20.12 0.46 3.14
N GLN A 458 18.84 0.46 2.75
CA GLN A 458 18.07 -0.73 2.38
C GLN A 458 17.77 -0.78 0.87
N ARG A 459 18.50 -0.01 0.03
CA ARG A 459 18.33 0.03 -1.44
C ARG A 459 19.35 -0.79 -2.22
N SER A 460 20.46 -1.21 -1.61
CA SER A 460 21.34 -2.22 -2.21
C SER A 460 20.76 -3.62 -2.02
N GLN A 461 21.16 -4.60 -2.85
CA GLN A 461 20.78 -6.00 -2.67
C GLN A 461 21.06 -6.50 -1.24
N VAL A 462 22.29 -6.30 -0.76
CA VAL A 462 22.73 -6.68 0.59
C VAL A 462 21.88 -6.00 1.67
N GLY A 463 21.71 -4.68 1.61
CA GLY A 463 20.97 -3.93 2.62
C GLY A 463 19.47 -4.24 2.63
N ARG A 464 18.87 -4.48 1.45
CA ARG A 464 17.48 -4.91 1.32
C ARG A 464 17.28 -6.31 1.89
N ALA A 465 18.16 -7.25 1.55
CA ALA A 465 18.12 -8.61 2.06
C ALA A 465 18.33 -8.64 3.59
N ALA A 466 19.33 -7.94 4.12
CA ALA A 466 19.60 -7.83 5.54
C ALA A 466 18.38 -7.30 6.33
N SER A 467 17.76 -6.21 5.88
CA SER A 467 16.59 -5.65 6.57
C SER A 467 15.36 -6.56 6.53
N LEU A 468 15.12 -7.23 5.39
CA LEU A 468 14.05 -8.22 5.27
C LEU A 468 14.29 -9.43 6.18
N LEU A 469 15.53 -9.93 6.33
CA LEU A 469 15.85 -11.03 7.23
C LEU A 469 15.61 -10.68 8.71
N VAL A 470 16.05 -9.50 9.17
CA VAL A 470 15.80 -9.02 10.55
C VAL A 470 14.30 -8.96 10.84
N ALA A 471 13.52 -8.32 9.94
CA ALA A 471 12.08 -8.21 10.08
C ALA A 471 11.37 -9.58 10.06
N SER A 472 11.88 -10.52 9.26
CA SER A 472 11.34 -11.88 9.16
C SER A 472 11.60 -12.70 10.42
N MET A 473 12.79 -12.60 11.02
CA MET A 473 13.09 -13.23 12.30
C MET A 473 12.21 -12.67 13.42
N ALA A 474 11.94 -11.36 13.44
CA ALA A 474 11.03 -10.75 14.40
C ALA A 474 9.60 -11.31 14.28
N PHE A 475 9.07 -11.48 13.06
CA PHE A 475 7.76 -12.10 12.84
C PHE A 475 7.74 -13.59 13.20
N ARG A 476 8.75 -14.35 12.74
CA ARG A 476 8.89 -15.78 13.02
C ARG A 476 8.94 -16.06 14.51
N ASN A 477 9.67 -15.26 15.28
CA ASN A 477 9.75 -15.45 16.73
C ASN A 477 8.41 -15.15 17.43
N GLN A 478 7.59 -14.22 16.95
CA GLN A 478 6.21 -14.04 17.45
C GLN A 478 5.31 -15.24 17.14
N VAL A 479 5.46 -15.85 15.95
CA VAL A 479 4.71 -17.04 15.55
C VAL A 479 5.14 -18.26 16.39
N ALA A 480 6.44 -18.53 16.46
CA ALA A 480 6.96 -19.76 17.06
C ALA A 480 6.88 -19.78 18.60
N SER A 481 6.90 -18.61 19.24
CA SER A 481 6.54 -18.48 20.67
C SER A 481 5.03 -18.42 20.93
N GLY A 482 4.22 -18.21 19.87
CA GLY A 482 2.78 -17.98 19.96
C GLY A 482 2.37 -16.64 20.61
N THR A 483 3.32 -15.72 20.80
CA THR A 483 3.06 -14.37 21.34
C THR A 483 2.37 -13.44 20.34
N ARG A 484 2.38 -13.78 19.05
CA ARG A 484 1.69 -13.04 17.99
C ARG A 484 0.20 -12.81 18.34
N PRO A 485 -0.34 -11.57 18.24
CA PRO A 485 -1.77 -11.33 18.37
C PRO A 485 -2.57 -12.11 17.30
N PRO A 486 -3.73 -12.70 17.65
CA PRO A 486 -4.55 -13.41 16.69
C PRO A 486 -5.23 -12.42 15.73
N GLU A 487 -5.43 -12.84 14.49
CA GLU A 487 -6.09 -12.01 13.47
C GLU A 487 -7.59 -11.85 13.73
N THR A 488 -8.12 -10.70 13.33
CA THR A 488 -9.54 -10.35 13.44
C THR A 488 -10.03 -9.68 12.16
N LEU A 489 -11.28 -9.95 11.78
CA LEU A 489 -11.91 -9.41 10.58
C LEU A 489 -12.95 -8.32 10.92
N GLY A 490 -12.79 -7.16 10.27
CA GLY A 490 -13.77 -6.07 10.29
C GLY A 490 -13.95 -5.35 11.63
N LYS A 491 -14.93 -4.43 11.67
CA LYS A 491 -15.23 -3.62 12.86
C LYS A 491 -15.70 -4.44 14.07
N GLY A 492 -16.32 -5.60 13.83
CA GLY A 492 -16.75 -6.53 14.89
C GLY A 492 -15.61 -7.40 15.45
N GLN A 493 -14.38 -7.26 14.93
CA GLN A 493 -13.19 -7.99 15.39
C GLN A 493 -13.40 -9.51 15.43
N THR A 494 -14.10 -10.06 14.44
CA THR A 494 -14.38 -11.51 14.35
C THR A 494 -13.07 -12.30 14.22
N PRO A 495 -12.72 -13.19 15.17
CA PRO A 495 -11.45 -13.92 15.12
C PRO A 495 -11.29 -14.78 13.86
N LEU A 496 -10.04 -14.97 13.42
CA LEU A 496 -9.67 -15.84 12.30
C LEU A 496 -8.82 -17.03 12.77
N CYS A 497 -8.91 -18.12 12.01
CA CYS A 497 -8.14 -19.36 12.19
C CYS A 497 -6.63 -19.14 11.99
N SER A 498 -5.85 -19.53 12.99
CA SER A 498 -4.39 -19.33 13.05
C SER A 498 -3.57 -20.53 12.56
N THR A 499 -4.18 -21.69 12.30
CA THR A 499 -3.52 -22.94 11.82
C THR A 499 -2.53 -22.75 10.68
N ALA A 500 -2.76 -21.78 9.78
CA ALA A 500 -1.83 -21.44 8.70
C ALA A 500 -0.40 -21.15 9.21
N TYR A 501 -0.26 -20.52 10.38
CA TYR A 501 1.03 -20.06 10.88
C TYR A 501 2.00 -21.18 11.28
N LYS A 502 1.52 -22.35 11.74
CA LYS A 502 2.41 -23.48 12.07
C LYS A 502 3.06 -24.11 10.85
N TYR A 503 2.53 -23.84 9.65
CA TYR A 503 3.07 -24.27 8.37
C TYR A 503 3.96 -23.20 7.68
N MET A 504 4.15 -22.02 8.28
CA MET A 504 4.75 -20.87 7.61
C MET A 504 6.30 -20.82 7.64
N PHE A 505 6.91 -21.08 8.81
CA PHE A 505 8.36 -21.04 9.01
C PHE A 505 8.89 -22.42 9.38
N ASN A 506 10.19 -22.64 9.15
CA ASN A 506 10.82 -23.95 9.42
C ASN A 506 10.09 -25.10 8.69
N ALA A 507 9.50 -24.80 7.54
CA ALA A 507 8.59 -25.67 6.82
C ALA A 507 8.99 -25.85 5.35
N CYS A 508 8.67 -27.02 4.81
CA CYS A 508 8.95 -27.40 3.43
C CYS A 508 7.95 -28.45 2.95
N ARG A 509 7.51 -28.35 1.70
CA ARG A 509 6.87 -29.46 0.98
C ARG A 509 7.93 -30.54 0.69
N ILE A 510 7.53 -31.80 0.67
CA ILE A 510 8.43 -32.95 0.47
C ILE A 510 7.86 -33.80 -0.67
N PRO A 511 8.57 -33.94 -1.80
CA PRO A 511 8.07 -34.72 -2.92
C PRO A 511 8.05 -36.20 -2.55
N ARG A 512 6.97 -36.87 -2.94
CA ARG A 512 6.76 -38.31 -2.81
C ARG A 512 5.99 -38.77 -4.04
N ARG A 513 6.15 -40.02 -4.44
CA ARG A 513 5.28 -40.62 -5.45
C ARG A 513 3.83 -40.63 -4.98
N ASP A 514 2.91 -40.42 -5.91
CA ASP A 514 1.44 -40.44 -5.74
C ASP A 514 0.86 -39.28 -4.89
N ALA A 515 1.46 -38.98 -3.73
CA ALA A 515 1.02 -37.90 -2.84
C ALA A 515 2.19 -37.34 -2.00
N ASP A 516 2.54 -36.08 -2.24
CA ASP A 516 3.55 -35.34 -1.46
C ASP A 516 3.18 -35.29 0.04
N SER A 517 4.18 -35.17 0.90
CA SER A 517 3.96 -34.76 2.29
C SER A 517 4.38 -33.31 2.50
N TYR A 518 3.92 -32.69 3.57
CA TYR A 518 4.45 -31.43 4.06
C TYR A 518 5.26 -31.71 5.32
N ARG A 519 6.27 -30.91 5.65
CA ARG A 519 7.06 -31.12 6.87
C ARG A 519 7.27 -29.81 7.63
N ILE A 520 6.97 -29.84 8.91
CA ILE A 520 7.35 -28.81 9.87
C ILE A 520 8.56 -29.34 10.65
N TYR A 521 9.60 -28.52 10.74
CA TYR A 521 10.78 -28.77 11.57
C TYR A 521 10.67 -27.97 12.88
N ASP A 522 11.21 -28.52 13.96
CA ASP A 522 11.11 -27.88 15.27
C ASP A 522 11.80 -26.49 15.29
N PRO A 523 11.06 -25.40 15.57
CA PRO A 523 11.61 -24.06 15.62
C PRO A 523 12.46 -23.80 16.88
N SER A 524 12.49 -24.70 17.87
CA SER A 524 13.38 -24.61 19.04
C SER A 524 14.82 -25.03 18.75
N THR A 525 15.02 -25.85 17.71
CA THR A 525 16.34 -26.35 17.28
C THR A 525 16.81 -25.76 15.94
N HIS A 526 15.91 -25.35 15.05
CA HIS A 526 16.26 -24.86 13.71
C HIS A 526 16.06 -23.34 13.59
N HIS A 527 17.14 -22.56 13.79
CA HIS A 527 17.12 -21.08 13.71
C HIS A 527 17.83 -20.51 12.48
N HIS A 528 18.50 -21.35 11.71
CA HIS A 528 19.33 -20.95 10.59
C HIS A 528 18.50 -20.49 9.39
N VAL A 529 19.11 -19.62 8.58
CA VAL A 529 18.64 -19.26 7.24
C VAL A 529 19.55 -19.94 6.23
N VAL A 530 18.99 -20.37 5.09
CA VAL A 530 19.79 -20.78 3.93
C VAL A 530 19.70 -19.71 2.86
N VAL A 531 20.87 -19.29 2.36
CA VAL A 531 21.01 -18.30 1.29
C VAL A 531 21.40 -19.02 0.00
N MET A 532 20.70 -18.74 -1.10
CA MET A 532 21.04 -19.19 -2.45
C MET A 532 21.72 -18.08 -3.24
N ARG A 533 22.88 -18.40 -3.80
CA ARG A 533 23.64 -17.53 -4.70
C ARG A 533 24.37 -18.38 -5.72
N HIS A 534 24.29 -18.03 -7.01
CA HIS A 534 24.95 -18.75 -8.10
C HIS A 534 24.64 -20.28 -8.09
N ASN A 535 23.39 -20.65 -7.75
CA ASN A 535 22.89 -22.02 -7.55
C ASN A 535 23.42 -22.77 -6.29
N LYS A 536 24.30 -22.16 -5.49
CA LYS A 536 24.89 -22.75 -4.28
C LYS A 536 24.08 -22.38 -3.05
N PHE A 537 24.12 -23.25 -2.04
CA PHE A 537 23.41 -23.05 -0.77
C PHE A 537 24.41 -22.73 0.35
N PHE A 538 24.13 -21.69 1.14
CA PHE A 538 24.93 -21.28 2.29
C PHE A 538 24.06 -21.27 3.54
N LYS A 539 24.37 -22.13 4.51
CA LYS A 539 23.73 -22.12 5.83
C LYS A 539 24.38 -21.04 6.68
N VAL A 540 23.61 -20.04 7.07
CA VAL A 540 24.00 -19.06 8.09
C VAL A 540 23.46 -19.55 9.42
N HIS A 541 24.37 -19.94 10.31
CA HIS A 541 24.00 -20.35 11.66
C HIS A 541 23.53 -19.12 12.44
N GLN A 542 22.45 -19.26 13.21
CA GLN A 542 21.93 -18.19 14.06
C GLN A 542 21.49 -18.80 15.40
N GLY A 543 21.63 -18.04 16.48
CA GLY A 543 21.16 -18.45 17.80
C GLY A 543 19.68 -18.09 18.04
N PRO A 544 19.24 -18.17 19.31
CA PRO A 544 17.95 -17.64 19.75
C PRO A 544 17.74 -16.15 19.46
N THR A 545 18.80 -15.37 19.66
CA THR A 545 18.83 -13.93 19.37
C THR A 545 18.97 -13.72 17.86
N PRO A 546 18.05 -12.98 17.20
CA PRO A 546 18.21 -12.62 15.80
C PRO A 546 19.48 -11.79 15.57
N LEU A 547 20.14 -12.03 14.43
CA LEU A 547 21.26 -11.20 13.97
C LEU A 547 20.74 -9.81 13.55
N SER A 548 21.51 -8.77 13.86
CA SER A 548 21.25 -7.38 13.49
C SER A 548 21.46 -7.12 11.99
N PHE A 549 21.05 -5.94 11.55
CA PHE A 549 21.25 -5.45 10.21
C PHE A 549 22.73 -5.39 9.79
N LEU A 550 23.65 -5.03 10.69
CA LEU A 550 25.09 -4.99 10.39
C LEU A 550 25.71 -6.39 10.29
N GLU A 551 25.28 -7.31 11.14
CA GLU A 551 25.71 -8.71 11.10
C GLU A 551 25.26 -9.35 9.78
N TRP A 552 23.97 -9.22 9.42
CA TRP A 552 23.47 -9.68 8.13
C TRP A 552 24.15 -9.00 6.94
N THR A 553 24.38 -7.68 6.98
CA THR A 553 25.09 -6.96 5.91
C THR A 553 26.49 -7.56 5.68
N SER A 554 27.22 -7.85 6.75
CA SER A 554 28.56 -8.45 6.67
C SER A 554 28.53 -9.88 6.13
N ILE A 555 27.61 -10.71 6.65
CA ILE A 555 27.42 -12.11 6.23
C ILE A 555 27.04 -12.21 4.75
N LEU A 556 26.08 -11.40 4.30
CA LEU A 556 25.60 -11.44 2.92
C LEU A 556 26.61 -10.87 1.93
N THR A 557 27.41 -9.88 2.33
CA THR A 557 28.56 -9.41 1.52
C THR A 557 29.58 -10.55 1.36
N HIS A 558 29.98 -11.19 2.46
CA HIS A 558 30.89 -12.34 2.42
C HIS A 558 30.36 -13.49 1.55
N ILE A 559 29.06 -13.79 1.59
CA ILE A 559 28.43 -14.81 0.73
C ILE A 559 28.51 -14.44 -0.75
N LEU A 560 28.32 -13.18 -1.12
CA LEU A 560 28.51 -12.71 -2.50
C LEU A 560 29.97 -12.88 -2.94
N ASP A 561 30.93 -12.52 -2.08
CA ASP A 561 32.37 -12.64 -2.36
C ASP A 561 32.81 -14.11 -2.58
N VAL A 562 32.36 -15.03 -1.71
CA VAL A 562 32.80 -16.45 -1.77
C VAL A 562 31.96 -17.33 -2.70
N ALA A 563 30.86 -16.83 -3.29
CA ALA A 563 30.04 -17.61 -4.20
C ALA A 563 30.80 -18.06 -5.45
N GLY A 564 31.73 -17.26 -5.97
CA GLY A 564 32.57 -17.61 -7.12
C GLY A 564 31.77 -17.90 -8.39
N SER A 565 32.16 -18.91 -9.16
CA SER A 565 31.44 -19.33 -10.39
C SER A 565 30.12 -20.05 -10.10
N ILE A 566 29.18 -20.02 -11.05
CA ILE A 566 27.91 -20.76 -10.98
C ILE A 566 28.15 -22.27 -10.98
N GLU A 567 27.40 -23.00 -10.14
CA GLU A 567 27.40 -24.47 -10.06
C GLU A 567 26.13 -25.09 -10.68
N SER A 568 26.13 -26.41 -10.85
CA SER A 568 24.97 -27.16 -11.37
C SER A 568 23.77 -27.02 -10.43
N SER A 569 22.60 -26.66 -10.96
CA SER A 569 21.44 -26.35 -10.11
C SER A 569 20.77 -27.60 -9.58
N VAL A 570 20.88 -27.82 -8.28
CA VAL A 570 20.03 -28.76 -7.54
C VAL A 570 18.63 -28.18 -7.33
N GLY A 571 18.51 -26.84 -7.34
CA GLY A 571 17.26 -26.10 -7.15
C GLY A 571 16.21 -26.39 -8.21
N VAL A 572 16.62 -26.47 -9.48
CA VAL A 572 15.72 -26.69 -10.62
C VAL A 572 15.00 -28.04 -10.57
N LEU A 573 15.55 -29.04 -9.87
CA LEU A 573 14.86 -30.32 -9.63
C LEU A 573 13.52 -30.14 -8.90
N SER A 574 13.38 -29.10 -8.06
CA SER A 574 12.11 -28.78 -7.37
C SER A 574 11.05 -28.13 -8.28
N SER A 575 11.38 -27.84 -9.54
CA SER A 575 10.45 -27.36 -10.58
C SER A 575 9.89 -28.46 -11.49
N GLU A 576 10.31 -29.72 -11.31
CA GLU A 576 9.81 -30.85 -12.09
C GLU A 576 8.39 -31.29 -11.69
N ASN A 577 7.81 -32.19 -12.51
CA ASN A 577 6.69 -33.02 -12.11
C ASN A 577 6.97 -33.68 -10.75
N ARG A 578 5.96 -33.78 -9.88
CA ARG A 578 6.15 -34.14 -8.47
C ARG A 578 6.65 -35.57 -8.25
N ASP A 579 6.31 -36.51 -9.13
CA ASP A 579 6.82 -37.88 -9.06
C ASP A 579 8.25 -37.97 -9.63
N VAL A 580 8.56 -37.22 -10.70
CA VAL A 580 9.93 -37.08 -11.24
C VAL A 580 10.87 -36.46 -10.19
N TRP A 581 10.41 -35.43 -9.48
CA TRP A 581 11.16 -34.83 -8.37
C TRP A 581 11.25 -35.78 -7.16
N ALA A 582 10.23 -36.60 -6.88
CA ALA A 582 10.33 -37.62 -5.82
C ALA A 582 11.42 -38.67 -6.13
N ASP A 583 11.53 -39.10 -7.38
CA ASP A 583 12.56 -40.03 -7.83
C ASP A 583 13.96 -39.37 -7.80
N ALA A 584 14.09 -38.14 -8.30
CA ALA A 584 15.36 -37.39 -8.25
C ALA A 584 15.80 -37.03 -6.82
N ARG A 585 14.87 -36.69 -5.91
CA ARG A 585 15.18 -36.51 -4.48
C ARG A 585 15.61 -37.83 -3.82
N THR A 586 15.09 -38.96 -4.29
CA THR A 586 15.54 -40.29 -3.84
C THR A 586 16.98 -40.57 -4.28
N GLN A 587 17.35 -40.19 -5.52
CA GLN A 587 18.76 -40.24 -5.95
C GLN A 587 19.67 -39.30 -5.13
N LEU A 588 19.25 -38.06 -4.84
CA LEU A 588 20.01 -37.15 -3.98
C LEU A 588 20.26 -37.73 -2.58
N LEU A 589 19.30 -38.48 -2.02
CA LEU A 589 19.48 -39.18 -0.74
C LEU A 589 20.48 -40.34 -0.86
N ALA A 590 20.43 -41.11 -1.95
CA ALA A 590 21.39 -42.19 -2.24
C ALA A 590 22.82 -41.66 -2.48
N ASP A 591 22.95 -40.48 -3.08
CA ASP A 591 24.21 -39.74 -3.24
C ASP A 591 24.76 -39.17 -1.90
N GLY A 592 24.05 -39.36 -0.78
CA GLY A 592 24.48 -39.00 0.57
C GLY A 592 23.98 -37.65 1.10
N ASN A 593 23.14 -36.93 0.33
CA ASN A 593 22.78 -35.53 0.64
C ASN A 593 21.72 -35.34 1.74
N ALA A 594 21.46 -36.36 2.57
CA ALA A 594 20.42 -36.33 3.60
C ALA A 594 20.59 -35.18 4.61
N ALA A 595 21.84 -34.83 4.96
CA ALA A 595 22.13 -33.69 5.83
C ALA A 595 21.89 -32.35 5.12
N THR A 596 22.39 -32.17 3.89
CA THR A 596 22.21 -30.94 3.11
C THR A 596 20.74 -30.66 2.79
N LEU A 597 19.98 -31.70 2.37
CA LEU A 597 18.54 -31.58 2.16
C LEU A 597 17.81 -31.20 3.46
N ARG A 598 18.12 -31.87 4.58
CA ARG A 598 17.54 -31.51 5.89
C ARG A 598 17.85 -30.07 6.28
N ASP A 599 19.04 -29.55 6.01
CA ASP A 599 19.38 -28.15 6.32
C ASP A 599 18.59 -27.14 5.46
N ILE A 600 18.36 -27.42 4.17
CA ILE A 600 17.51 -26.60 3.28
C ILE A 600 16.03 -26.68 3.74
N GLU A 601 15.51 -27.89 3.91
CA GLU A 601 14.12 -28.17 4.28
C GLU A 601 13.76 -27.60 5.67
N SER A 602 14.68 -27.62 6.63
CA SER A 602 14.45 -27.14 8.02
C SER A 602 14.71 -25.66 8.28
N ALA A 603 15.41 -24.96 7.37
CA ALA A 603 15.72 -23.53 7.52
C ALA A 603 14.48 -22.67 7.81
N VAL A 604 14.63 -21.55 8.52
CA VAL A 604 13.53 -20.63 8.84
C VAL A 604 12.81 -20.17 7.57
N LEU A 605 13.59 -19.75 6.58
CA LEU A 605 13.20 -19.42 5.21
C LEU A 605 14.41 -19.58 4.28
N LEU A 606 14.20 -19.44 2.98
CA LEU A 606 15.26 -19.36 1.96
C LEU A 606 15.41 -17.91 1.47
N LEU A 607 16.64 -17.43 1.29
CA LEU A 607 16.93 -16.13 0.66
C LEU A 607 17.67 -16.33 -0.66
N CYS A 608 17.11 -15.87 -1.78
CA CYS A 608 17.74 -15.93 -3.10
C CYS A 608 18.35 -14.57 -3.44
N LEU A 609 19.66 -14.53 -3.68
CA LEU A 609 20.41 -13.35 -4.11
C LEU A 609 20.71 -13.44 -5.61
N ASP A 610 19.83 -12.89 -6.43
CA ASP A 610 19.92 -12.99 -7.89
C ASP A 610 20.80 -11.89 -8.50
N ASP A 611 21.53 -12.23 -9.56
CA ASP A 611 22.28 -11.25 -10.38
C ASP A 611 21.39 -10.32 -11.19
N ASP A 612 20.22 -10.81 -11.57
CA ASP A 612 19.27 -10.10 -12.41
C ASP A 612 18.88 -8.75 -11.78
N ALA A 613 18.72 -7.74 -12.64
CA ALA A 613 18.32 -6.38 -12.26
C ALA A 613 17.02 -5.96 -12.99
N PRO A 614 15.91 -6.73 -12.89
CA PRO A 614 14.68 -6.44 -13.62
C PRO A 614 14.12 -5.07 -13.23
N THR A 615 13.62 -4.33 -14.22
CA THR A 615 13.19 -2.92 -14.06
C THR A 615 11.69 -2.73 -14.24
N SER A 616 11.08 -3.35 -15.24
CA SER A 616 9.62 -3.27 -15.47
C SER A 616 8.85 -4.15 -14.47
N ARG A 617 7.59 -3.80 -14.20
CA ARG A 617 6.74 -4.64 -13.33
C ARG A 617 6.53 -6.05 -13.88
N THR A 618 6.50 -6.19 -15.21
CA THR A 618 6.37 -7.46 -15.91
C THR A 618 7.60 -8.33 -15.67
N ASP A 619 8.80 -7.77 -15.84
CA ASP A 619 10.04 -8.55 -15.70
C ASP A 619 10.32 -8.90 -14.25
N VAL A 620 10.03 -8.00 -13.30
CA VAL A 620 10.10 -8.31 -11.87
C VAL A 620 9.08 -9.40 -11.50
N SER A 621 7.88 -9.37 -12.08
CA SER A 621 6.87 -10.43 -11.86
C SER A 621 7.34 -11.78 -12.40
N ARG A 622 7.88 -11.82 -13.62
CA ARG A 622 8.46 -13.02 -14.24
C ARG A 622 9.62 -13.59 -13.41
N ALA A 623 10.51 -12.72 -12.95
CA ALA A 623 11.67 -13.07 -12.13
C ALA A 623 11.29 -13.57 -10.71
N LEU A 624 10.20 -13.06 -10.12
CA LEU A 624 9.69 -13.50 -8.82
C LEU A 624 8.84 -14.77 -8.91
N TRP A 625 8.01 -14.93 -9.94
CA TRP A 625 7.12 -16.08 -10.11
C TRP A 625 7.89 -17.38 -10.33
N HIS A 626 8.83 -17.36 -11.28
CA HIS A 626 9.63 -18.52 -11.66
C HIS A 626 11.12 -18.20 -11.84
N GLY A 627 11.48 -17.00 -12.34
CA GLY A 627 12.87 -16.68 -12.63
C GLY A 627 13.50 -17.66 -13.62
N ASN A 628 14.77 -18.00 -13.42
CA ASN A 628 15.53 -18.90 -14.29
C ASN A 628 15.51 -20.38 -13.87
N GLY A 629 14.64 -20.78 -12.92
CA GLY A 629 14.56 -22.17 -12.43
C GLY A 629 15.62 -22.55 -11.40
N ARG A 630 16.78 -21.87 -11.43
CA ARG A 630 18.05 -22.45 -10.97
C ARG A 630 18.52 -21.92 -9.62
N ASN A 631 18.27 -20.65 -9.32
CA ASN A 631 18.57 -20.02 -8.03
C ASN A 631 17.33 -19.98 -7.10
N ARG A 632 16.61 -21.11 -7.00
CA ARG A 632 15.34 -21.29 -6.27
C ARG A 632 15.25 -22.68 -5.64
N PHE A 633 14.35 -22.87 -4.68
CA PHE A 633 13.91 -24.18 -4.19
C PHE A 633 12.41 -24.15 -3.88
N TYR A 634 11.59 -24.52 -4.86
CA TYR A 634 10.15 -24.19 -4.91
C TYR A 634 9.28 -24.88 -3.86
N ASP A 635 9.79 -25.96 -3.25
CA ASP A 635 9.13 -26.64 -2.14
C ASP A 635 9.17 -25.83 -0.83
N LYS A 636 10.01 -24.79 -0.73
CA LYS A 636 10.14 -23.99 0.48
C LYS A 636 8.94 -23.04 0.63
N CYS A 637 8.28 -23.08 1.79
CA CYS A 637 7.10 -22.25 2.07
C CYS A 637 7.35 -20.74 1.87
N ILE A 638 8.52 -20.25 2.29
CA ILE A 638 8.96 -18.86 2.09
C ILE A 638 10.32 -18.87 1.39
N GLN A 639 10.35 -18.27 0.20
CA GLN A 639 11.56 -17.81 -0.47
C GLN A 639 11.50 -16.29 -0.56
N LEU A 640 12.40 -15.59 0.12
CA LEU A 640 12.66 -14.17 -0.14
C LEU A 640 13.59 -14.07 -1.36
N VAL A 641 13.29 -13.18 -2.30
CA VAL A 641 14.11 -12.95 -3.49
C VAL A 641 14.55 -11.49 -3.50
N VAL A 642 15.84 -11.23 -3.68
CA VAL A 642 16.40 -9.88 -3.79
C VAL A 642 17.36 -9.81 -4.97
N PHE A 643 17.05 -8.90 -5.89
CA PHE A 643 17.73 -8.64 -7.15
C PHE A 643 18.96 -7.74 -6.96
N GLY A 644 19.89 -7.74 -7.92
CA GLY A 644 21.12 -6.95 -7.86
C GLY A 644 20.87 -5.44 -7.71
N ASN A 645 19.77 -4.95 -8.27
CA ASN A 645 19.31 -3.55 -8.15
C ASN A 645 18.54 -3.24 -6.85
N GLY A 646 18.48 -4.18 -5.89
CA GLY A 646 17.78 -4.00 -4.61
C GLY A 646 16.26 -4.11 -4.68
N LYS A 647 15.67 -4.41 -5.85
CA LYS A 647 14.26 -4.84 -5.91
C LYS A 647 14.10 -6.17 -5.19
N ALA A 648 12.92 -6.40 -4.61
CA ALA A 648 12.69 -7.59 -3.80
C ALA A 648 11.25 -8.08 -3.90
N GLY A 649 11.07 -9.34 -3.51
CA GLY A 649 9.77 -9.95 -3.36
C GLY A 649 9.83 -11.23 -2.53
N LEU A 650 8.72 -11.95 -2.55
CA LEU A 650 8.54 -13.24 -1.91
C LEU A 650 7.88 -14.20 -2.89
N LEU A 651 8.32 -15.45 -2.90
CA LEU A 651 7.71 -16.57 -3.60
C LEU A 651 7.28 -17.62 -2.55
N ALA A 652 6.06 -18.14 -2.69
CA ALA A 652 5.40 -18.99 -1.70
C ALA A 652 4.94 -20.34 -2.26
N GLU A 653 4.94 -21.37 -1.41
CA GLU A 653 4.25 -22.64 -1.67
C GLU A 653 2.85 -22.61 -1.02
N HIS A 654 1.81 -23.03 -1.74
CA HIS A 654 0.40 -22.77 -1.39
C HIS A 654 -0.29 -23.95 -0.66
N SER A 655 0.28 -25.15 -0.66
CA SER A 655 -0.42 -26.38 -0.24
C SER A 655 -1.06 -26.28 1.14
N MET A 656 -0.34 -25.72 2.11
CA MET A 656 -0.78 -25.55 3.50
C MET A 656 -1.11 -24.09 3.88
N LEU A 657 -0.86 -23.11 2.99
CA LEU A 657 -0.90 -21.69 3.31
C LEU A 657 -1.63 -20.85 2.24
N ASP A 658 -2.77 -20.25 2.61
CA ASP A 658 -3.48 -19.29 1.75
C ASP A 658 -2.81 -17.90 1.75
N GLY A 659 -2.80 -17.23 0.60
CA GLY A 659 -2.13 -15.95 0.37
C GLY A 659 -2.46 -14.83 1.37
N MET A 660 -3.64 -14.84 2.00
CA MET A 660 -3.99 -13.88 3.05
C MET A 660 -3.06 -13.97 4.27
N ALA A 661 -2.70 -15.18 4.73
CA ALA A 661 -1.79 -15.35 5.85
C ALA A 661 -0.37 -14.89 5.49
N MET A 662 0.09 -15.20 4.27
CA MET A 662 1.37 -14.73 3.75
C MET A 662 1.41 -13.20 3.60
N SER A 663 0.30 -12.56 3.20
CA SER A 663 0.22 -11.11 3.07
C SER A 663 0.31 -10.37 4.41
N VAL A 664 -0.12 -11.00 5.51
CA VAL A 664 -0.03 -10.44 6.87
C VAL A 664 1.41 -10.52 7.40
N TYR A 665 2.18 -11.53 6.98
CA TYR A 665 3.63 -11.56 7.17
C TYR A 665 4.36 -10.51 6.32
N ALA A 666 4.04 -10.43 5.02
CA ALA A 666 4.63 -9.45 4.11
C ALA A 666 4.29 -7.99 4.50
N ASP A 667 3.07 -7.70 4.96
CA ASP A 667 2.70 -6.41 5.55
C ASP A 667 3.58 -6.08 6.75
N PHE A 668 3.70 -6.99 7.72
CA PHE A 668 4.49 -6.72 8.93
C PHE A 668 5.94 -6.37 8.60
N ILE A 669 6.61 -7.10 7.70
CA ILE A 669 8.01 -6.81 7.36
C ILE A 669 8.13 -5.50 6.56
N LEU A 670 7.26 -5.24 5.58
CA LEU A 670 7.36 -4.02 4.76
C LEU A 670 6.91 -2.77 5.50
N THR A 671 5.73 -2.81 6.13
CA THR A 671 5.19 -1.69 6.91
C THR A 671 6.05 -1.40 8.12
N GLY A 672 6.60 -2.45 8.77
CA GLY A 672 7.51 -2.30 9.90
C GLY A 672 8.85 -1.68 9.52
N LEU A 673 9.47 -2.10 8.41
CA LEU A 673 10.70 -1.49 7.91
C LEU A 673 10.46 -0.05 7.40
N HIS A 674 9.37 0.17 6.66
CA HIS A 674 8.99 1.49 6.15
C HIS A 674 8.80 2.50 7.29
N LYS A 675 8.04 2.13 8.33
CA LYS A 675 7.76 2.97 9.50
C LYS A 675 8.83 2.91 10.61
N GLN A 676 9.94 2.19 10.38
CA GLN A 676 11.05 2.02 11.32
C GLN A 676 10.61 1.47 12.71
N THR A 677 9.62 0.57 12.72
CA THR A 677 9.15 -0.12 13.95
C THR A 677 9.75 -1.52 14.11
N ILE A 678 10.57 -1.98 13.15
CA ILE A 678 11.45 -3.14 13.32
C ILE A 678 12.76 -2.63 13.90
N ASP A 679 13.16 -3.19 15.04
CA ASP A 679 14.51 -3.00 15.57
C ASP A 679 15.52 -3.66 14.61
N LEU A 680 16.49 -2.86 14.15
CA LEU A 680 17.57 -3.32 13.26
C LEU A 680 18.83 -3.75 14.05
N GLY A 681 18.78 -3.69 15.38
CA GLY A 681 19.90 -3.89 16.29
C GLY A 681 20.84 -2.68 16.33
N ASP A 682 21.94 -2.83 17.06
CA ASP A 682 22.95 -1.79 17.18
C ASP A 682 23.65 -1.53 15.83
N THR A 683 23.35 -0.37 15.24
CA THR A 683 23.96 0.12 13.99
C THR A 683 25.21 0.97 14.22
N THR A 684 25.72 1.05 15.45
CA THR A 684 26.91 1.81 15.85
C THR A 684 28.12 0.93 16.24
N LEU A 685 27.98 -0.39 16.13
CA LEU A 685 29.04 -1.36 16.43
C LEU A 685 30.35 -1.04 15.69
N THR A 686 31.46 -1.07 16.41
CA THR A 686 32.80 -0.98 15.79
C THR A 686 33.07 -2.23 14.95
N HIS A 687 33.89 -2.12 13.92
CA HIS A 687 34.21 -3.24 13.03
C HIS A 687 34.75 -4.47 13.79
N ALA A 688 35.60 -4.27 14.81
CA ALA A 688 36.10 -5.35 15.65
C ALA A 688 35.00 -6.01 16.51
N ALA A 689 34.08 -5.22 17.10
CA ALA A 689 32.96 -5.74 17.87
C ALA A 689 31.93 -6.48 16.98
N LEU A 690 31.77 -6.03 15.74
CA LEU A 690 30.93 -6.67 14.73
C LEU A 690 31.53 -8.02 14.29
N LEU A 691 32.82 -8.05 13.91
CA LEU A 691 33.53 -9.29 13.56
C LEU A 691 33.47 -10.34 14.66
N ALA A 692 33.66 -9.94 15.92
CA ALA A 692 33.59 -10.82 17.09
C ALA A 692 32.19 -11.43 17.36
N ARG A 693 31.15 -10.93 16.68
CA ARG A 693 29.77 -11.43 16.77
C ARG A 693 29.30 -12.20 15.54
N LEU A 694 30.04 -12.19 14.43
CA LEU A 694 29.61 -12.88 13.21
C LEU A 694 29.57 -14.40 13.43
N PRO A 695 28.45 -15.07 13.14
CA PRO A 695 28.35 -16.52 13.22
C PRO A 695 29.05 -17.19 12.03
N ALA A 696 29.24 -18.50 12.13
CA ALA A 696 29.71 -19.29 11.00
C ALA A 696 28.74 -19.23 9.81
N VAL A 697 29.31 -19.16 8.61
CA VAL A 697 28.64 -19.45 7.34
C VAL A 697 29.18 -20.78 6.82
N THR A 698 28.31 -21.72 6.48
CA THR A 698 28.69 -23.04 5.99
C THR A 698 28.16 -23.24 4.57
N PRO A 699 29.03 -23.29 3.54
CA PRO A 699 28.63 -23.73 2.21
C PRO A 699 28.14 -25.19 2.27
N LEU A 700 26.88 -25.41 1.93
CA LEU A 700 26.26 -26.73 1.92
C LEU A 700 26.61 -27.43 0.61
N LYS A 701 27.58 -28.33 0.66
CA LYS A 701 27.97 -29.14 -0.50
C LYS A 701 26.86 -30.14 -0.83
N VAL A 702 26.62 -30.32 -2.13
CA VAL A 702 25.78 -31.40 -2.66
C VAL A 702 26.66 -32.35 -3.47
N HIS A 703 26.67 -33.61 -3.08
CA HIS A 703 27.28 -34.69 -3.83
C HIS A 703 26.36 -35.03 -5.02
N MET A 704 26.91 -35.02 -6.23
CA MET A 704 26.14 -35.27 -7.45
C MET A 704 26.75 -36.45 -8.21
N SER A 705 26.03 -37.57 -8.26
CA SER A 705 26.32 -38.66 -9.19
C SER A 705 26.01 -38.25 -10.63
N ALA A 706 26.45 -39.07 -11.59
CA ALA A 706 26.06 -38.90 -12.99
C ALA A 706 24.53 -38.94 -13.18
N ALA A 707 23.80 -39.71 -12.37
CA ALA A 707 22.34 -39.75 -12.40
C ALA A 707 21.73 -38.44 -11.90
N THR A 708 22.23 -37.87 -10.81
CA THR A 708 21.82 -36.53 -10.32
C THR A 708 22.11 -35.45 -11.36
N LEU A 709 23.27 -35.45 -12.00
CA LEU A 709 23.61 -34.48 -13.06
C LEU A 709 22.72 -34.64 -14.31
N GLN A 710 22.36 -35.87 -14.69
CA GLN A 710 21.41 -36.13 -15.78
C GLN A 710 19.99 -35.66 -15.43
N ALA A 711 19.54 -35.86 -14.19
CA ALA A 711 18.25 -35.36 -13.71
C ALA A 711 18.21 -33.83 -13.72
N ILE A 712 19.28 -33.15 -13.26
CA ILE A 712 19.41 -31.68 -13.31
C ILE A 712 19.31 -31.19 -14.76
N ALA A 713 20.13 -31.75 -15.66
CA ALA A 713 20.13 -31.35 -17.06
C ALA A 713 18.80 -31.65 -17.78
N SER A 714 17.99 -32.59 -17.27
CA SER A 714 16.63 -32.82 -17.76
C SER A 714 15.65 -31.78 -17.22
N ALA A 715 15.65 -31.56 -15.90
CA ALA A 715 14.79 -30.56 -15.25
C ALA A 715 15.04 -29.14 -15.79
N GLU A 716 16.27 -28.78 -16.14
CA GLU A 716 16.59 -27.52 -16.84
C GLU A 716 15.89 -27.41 -18.18
N ARG A 717 15.90 -28.47 -19.02
CA ARG A 717 15.20 -28.48 -20.32
C ARG A 717 13.69 -28.46 -20.14
N THR A 718 13.14 -29.21 -19.18
CA THR A 718 11.71 -29.20 -18.85
C THR A 718 11.27 -27.80 -18.41
N PHE A 719 12.04 -27.17 -17.51
CA PHE A 719 11.76 -25.83 -16.99
C PHE A 719 11.82 -24.78 -18.10
N ASP A 720 12.89 -24.74 -18.89
CA ASP A 720 13.06 -23.73 -19.95
C ASP A 720 11.98 -23.84 -21.04
N ALA A 721 11.61 -25.07 -21.42
CA ALA A 721 10.49 -25.33 -22.33
C ALA A 721 9.14 -24.90 -21.72
N THR A 722 8.96 -25.12 -20.42
CA THR A 722 7.73 -24.70 -19.71
C THR A 722 7.64 -23.19 -19.60
N VAL A 723 8.74 -22.47 -19.27
CA VAL A 723 8.81 -20.99 -19.31
C VAL A 723 8.49 -20.47 -20.71
N ALA A 724 9.03 -21.10 -21.77
CA ALA A 724 8.74 -20.68 -23.14
C ALA A 724 7.24 -20.74 -23.46
N GLY A 725 6.52 -21.72 -22.91
CA GLY A 725 5.07 -21.90 -23.07
C GLY A 725 4.16 -20.98 -22.25
N HIS A 726 4.66 -20.29 -21.22
CA HIS A 726 3.86 -19.35 -20.40
C HIS A 726 4.24 -17.89 -20.69
N ASP A 727 3.34 -16.94 -20.42
CA ASP A 727 3.68 -15.52 -20.37
C ASP A 727 2.95 -14.81 -19.23
N VAL A 728 3.40 -13.59 -18.93
CA VAL A 728 2.84 -12.72 -17.91
C VAL A 728 2.87 -11.27 -18.40
N HIS A 729 1.75 -10.57 -18.28
CA HIS A 729 1.65 -9.12 -18.50
C HIS A 729 1.23 -8.41 -17.23
N VAL A 730 1.81 -7.23 -16.95
CA VAL A 730 1.41 -6.39 -15.81
C VAL A 730 0.83 -5.07 -16.30
N GLU A 731 -0.49 -4.96 -16.22
CA GLU A 731 -1.23 -3.76 -16.58
C GLU A 731 -1.37 -2.82 -15.37
N SER A 732 -1.28 -1.51 -15.60
CA SER A 732 -1.33 -0.48 -14.56
C SER A 732 -2.22 0.67 -14.99
N PHE A 733 -3.52 0.49 -14.78
CA PHE A 733 -4.54 1.46 -15.18
C PHE A 733 -4.63 2.61 -14.17
N PHE A 734 -4.14 3.79 -14.56
CA PHE A 734 -4.14 5.01 -13.72
C PHE A 734 -5.36 5.93 -13.93
N GLY A 735 -6.34 5.54 -14.76
CA GLY A 735 -7.50 6.40 -15.05
C GLY A 735 -8.47 6.56 -13.88
N TYR A 736 -8.57 5.56 -13.01
CA TYR A 736 -9.29 5.62 -11.74
C TYR A 736 -8.90 4.45 -10.81
N GLY A 737 -9.27 4.56 -9.54
CA GLY A 737 -9.16 3.49 -8.55
C GLY A 737 -10.33 3.49 -7.57
N ASN A 738 -10.16 2.87 -6.39
CA ASN A 738 -11.26 2.64 -5.45
C ASN A 738 -11.96 3.91 -4.93
N HIS A 739 -11.33 5.09 -5.04
CA HIS A 739 -11.95 6.36 -4.68
C HIS A 739 -13.11 6.74 -5.63
N ALA A 740 -12.88 6.67 -6.95
CA ALA A 740 -13.89 7.01 -7.95
C ALA A 740 -14.95 5.90 -8.09
N ILE A 741 -14.56 4.63 -8.03
CA ILE A 741 -15.53 3.52 -8.22
C ILE A 741 -16.64 3.55 -7.14
N LYS A 742 -16.32 4.03 -5.92
CA LYS A 742 -17.31 4.23 -4.84
C LYS A 742 -18.36 5.30 -5.17
N SER A 743 -18.02 6.34 -5.96
CA SER A 743 -19.01 7.35 -6.38
C SER A 743 -19.96 6.80 -7.45
N PHE A 744 -19.55 5.77 -8.20
CA PHE A 744 -20.43 5.00 -9.10
C PHE A 744 -21.38 4.04 -8.35
N GLN A 745 -21.46 4.12 -7.01
CA GLN A 745 -22.28 3.28 -6.14
C GLN A 745 -21.96 1.78 -6.24
N CYS A 746 -20.77 1.43 -6.72
CA CYS A 746 -20.31 0.04 -6.88
C CYS A 746 -19.31 -0.35 -5.76
N SER A 747 -19.26 -1.63 -5.41
CA SER A 747 -18.08 -2.16 -4.72
C SER A 747 -16.87 -2.08 -5.66
N PRO A 748 -15.71 -1.55 -5.24
CA PRO A 748 -14.53 -1.44 -6.11
C PRO A 748 -14.11 -2.77 -6.72
N ASP A 749 -14.14 -3.80 -5.90
CA ASP A 749 -13.80 -5.19 -6.23
C ASP A 749 -14.77 -5.78 -7.25
N ALA A 750 -16.07 -5.77 -6.95
CA ALA A 750 -17.13 -6.22 -7.86
C ALA A 750 -17.10 -5.51 -9.22
N PHE A 751 -16.78 -4.21 -9.24
CA PHE A 751 -16.64 -3.43 -10.47
C PHE A 751 -15.46 -3.89 -11.33
N VAL A 752 -14.32 -4.19 -10.71
CA VAL A 752 -13.15 -4.78 -11.40
C VAL A 752 -13.47 -6.19 -11.89
N GLN A 753 -14.18 -7.00 -11.11
CA GLN A 753 -14.72 -8.29 -11.57
C GLN A 753 -15.65 -8.12 -12.78
N MET A 754 -16.51 -7.10 -12.81
CA MET A 754 -17.36 -6.83 -13.98
C MET A 754 -16.55 -6.38 -15.21
N ALA A 755 -15.46 -5.65 -15.03
CA ALA A 755 -14.52 -5.34 -16.11
C ALA A 755 -13.83 -6.62 -16.65
N ILE A 756 -13.43 -7.54 -15.77
CA ILE A 756 -12.88 -8.86 -16.14
C ILE A 756 -13.94 -9.69 -16.91
N GLN A 757 -15.19 -9.73 -16.44
CA GLN A 757 -16.29 -10.42 -17.15
C GLN A 757 -16.52 -9.83 -18.55
N LEU A 758 -16.45 -8.50 -18.71
CA LEU A 758 -16.55 -7.85 -20.02
C LEU A 758 -15.35 -8.14 -20.93
N ALA A 759 -14.13 -8.17 -20.38
CA ALA A 759 -12.92 -8.52 -21.13
C ALA A 759 -12.99 -9.98 -21.64
N GLY A 760 -13.30 -10.94 -20.77
CA GLY A 760 -13.49 -12.34 -21.16
C GLY A 760 -14.62 -12.53 -22.17
N ARG A 761 -15.75 -11.83 -21.99
CA ARG A 761 -16.88 -11.88 -22.92
C ARG A 761 -16.55 -11.34 -24.32
N LYS A 762 -15.60 -10.41 -24.43
CA LYS A 762 -15.03 -9.93 -25.71
C LYS A 762 -14.05 -10.92 -26.31
N HIS A 763 -13.21 -11.55 -25.48
CA HIS A 763 -12.17 -12.48 -25.94
C HIS A 763 -12.74 -13.81 -26.47
N TRP A 764 -13.42 -14.59 -25.63
CA TRP A 764 -13.91 -15.93 -26.01
C TRP A 764 -15.27 -15.94 -26.75
N GLY A 765 -15.85 -14.78 -27.04
CA GLY A 765 -17.17 -14.66 -27.68
C GLY A 765 -18.36 -15.21 -26.87
N LYS A 766 -18.12 -15.73 -25.65
CA LYS A 766 -19.07 -16.42 -24.76
C LYS A 766 -18.86 -16.00 -23.30
N SER A 767 -19.78 -16.36 -22.41
CA SER A 767 -19.53 -16.34 -20.96
C SER A 767 -18.79 -17.61 -20.54
N VAL A 768 -17.84 -17.46 -19.62
CA VAL A 768 -16.89 -18.51 -19.22
C VAL A 768 -16.89 -18.67 -17.69
N ALA A 769 -16.59 -19.87 -17.19
CA ALA A 769 -16.56 -20.10 -15.75
C ALA A 769 -15.43 -19.29 -15.11
N THR A 770 -15.78 -18.50 -14.09
CA THR A 770 -14.83 -17.60 -13.40
C THR A 770 -14.77 -17.94 -11.92
N TYR A 771 -13.57 -18.26 -11.46
CA TYR A 771 -13.22 -18.49 -10.05
C TYR A 771 -12.76 -17.19 -9.40
N GLU A 772 -13.20 -16.92 -8.19
CA GLU A 772 -12.60 -15.95 -7.28
C GLU A 772 -12.38 -16.57 -5.89
N ALA A 773 -11.18 -16.41 -5.34
CA ALA A 773 -10.87 -16.90 -4.00
C ALA A 773 -11.54 -16.08 -2.89
N SER A 774 -12.40 -16.70 -2.07
CA SER A 774 -13.00 -16.11 -0.88
C SER A 774 -12.51 -16.81 0.39
N GLN A 775 -11.80 -16.11 1.28
CA GLN A 775 -11.33 -16.73 2.54
C GLN A 775 -12.50 -17.08 3.48
N VAL A 776 -12.43 -18.27 4.09
CA VAL A 776 -13.39 -18.75 5.10
C VAL A 776 -12.74 -19.02 6.46
N ARG A 777 -11.60 -18.36 6.73
CA ARG A 777 -10.84 -18.43 8.00
C ARG A 777 -11.62 -18.00 9.25
N VAL A 778 -12.83 -17.45 9.12
CA VAL A 778 -13.75 -17.23 10.25
C VAL A 778 -14.25 -18.55 10.87
N PHE A 779 -14.02 -19.68 10.22
CA PHE A 779 -14.31 -21.03 10.73
C PHE A 779 -13.02 -21.80 11.09
N LEU A 780 -13.13 -22.72 12.04
CA LEU A 780 -12.07 -23.64 12.45
C LEU A 780 -11.56 -24.46 11.25
N HIS A 781 -10.26 -24.34 10.96
CA HIS A 781 -9.59 -24.92 9.79
C HIS A 781 -10.25 -24.56 8.45
N GLY A 782 -10.87 -23.37 8.37
CA GLY A 782 -11.40 -22.81 7.13
C GLY A 782 -10.28 -22.26 6.23
N ARG A 783 -10.19 -22.79 5.01
CA ARG A 783 -9.30 -22.34 3.92
C ARG A 783 -10.03 -21.32 3.04
N THR A 784 -10.44 -21.73 1.84
CA THR A 784 -11.17 -20.91 0.86
C THR A 784 -12.48 -21.56 0.40
N GLU A 785 -13.45 -20.72 0.08
CA GLU A 785 -14.62 -21.02 -0.76
C GLU A 785 -14.49 -20.22 -2.08
N THR A 786 -15.27 -20.58 -3.08
CA THR A 786 -15.33 -19.92 -4.39
C THR A 786 -16.41 -18.86 -4.41
N THR A 787 -16.07 -17.63 -4.83
CA THR A 787 -17.06 -16.72 -5.42
C THR A 787 -17.10 -16.94 -6.93
N ARG A 788 -18.29 -17.10 -7.49
CA ARG A 788 -18.50 -17.30 -8.94
C ARG A 788 -18.87 -15.96 -9.57
N SER A 789 -17.89 -15.26 -10.15
CA SER A 789 -18.10 -13.93 -10.75
C SER A 789 -18.97 -13.96 -12.03
N CYS A 790 -19.04 -15.10 -12.70
CA CYS A 790 -19.98 -15.31 -13.79
C CYS A 790 -21.38 -15.58 -13.25
N SER A 791 -22.31 -14.69 -13.57
CA SER A 791 -23.69 -14.67 -13.08
C SER A 791 -24.62 -14.17 -14.18
N SER A 792 -25.93 -14.44 -14.10
CA SER A 792 -26.90 -13.94 -15.08
C SER A 792 -26.88 -12.40 -15.21
N ALA A 793 -26.56 -11.67 -14.13
CA ALA A 793 -26.44 -10.22 -14.14
C ALA A 793 -25.14 -9.74 -14.83
N SER A 794 -24.00 -10.38 -14.55
CA SER A 794 -22.74 -10.05 -15.23
C SER A 794 -22.76 -10.44 -16.72
N HIS A 795 -23.45 -11.53 -17.07
CA HIS A 795 -23.73 -11.91 -18.46
C HIS A 795 -24.61 -10.87 -19.18
N ALA A 796 -25.70 -10.38 -18.55
CA ALA A 796 -26.56 -9.35 -19.13
C ALA A 796 -25.81 -8.02 -19.34
N PHE A 797 -25.03 -7.58 -18.34
CA PHE A 797 -24.14 -6.42 -18.46
C PHE A 797 -23.12 -6.60 -19.59
N ALA A 798 -22.38 -7.71 -19.61
CA ALA A 798 -21.31 -7.92 -20.58
C ALA A 798 -21.85 -8.08 -22.02
N ASN A 799 -22.99 -8.74 -22.23
CA ASN A 799 -23.65 -8.80 -23.53
C ASN A 799 -24.04 -7.39 -24.02
N MET A 800 -24.71 -6.59 -23.20
CA MET A 800 -25.13 -5.21 -23.56
C MET A 800 -23.92 -4.36 -23.96
N MET A 801 -22.83 -4.43 -23.20
CA MET A 801 -21.58 -3.70 -23.46
C MET A 801 -20.80 -4.20 -24.69
N VAL A 802 -21.10 -5.40 -25.21
CA VAL A 802 -20.51 -5.95 -26.46
C VAL A 802 -21.42 -5.72 -27.67
N GLN A 803 -22.74 -5.74 -27.48
CA GLN A 803 -23.73 -5.48 -28.54
C GLN A 803 -23.82 -3.99 -28.93
N THR A 804 -23.26 -3.09 -28.13
CA THR A 804 -23.20 -1.64 -28.44
C THR A 804 -22.11 -1.36 -29.48
N SER A 805 -22.48 -0.90 -30.68
CA SER A 805 -21.51 -0.55 -31.73
C SER A 805 -20.81 0.79 -31.43
N PRO A 806 -19.54 0.98 -31.85
CA PRO A 806 -18.93 2.30 -31.92
C PRO A 806 -19.77 3.30 -32.75
N VAL A 807 -20.54 2.81 -33.74
CA VAL A 807 -21.44 3.63 -34.57
C VAL A 807 -22.59 4.23 -33.74
N ASP A 808 -23.13 3.48 -32.79
CA ASP A 808 -24.19 3.97 -31.88
C ASP A 808 -23.65 5.08 -30.97
N GLN A 809 -22.42 4.91 -30.47
CA GLN A 809 -21.73 5.91 -29.65
C GLN A 809 -21.40 7.19 -30.43
N LEU A 810 -21.04 7.06 -31.71
CA LEU A 810 -20.79 8.22 -32.58
C LEU A 810 -22.09 8.95 -32.93
N SER A 811 -23.17 8.21 -33.21
CA SER A 811 -24.51 8.76 -33.49
C SER A 811 -25.02 9.62 -32.33
N VAL A 812 -24.78 9.17 -31.09
CA VAL A 812 -25.11 9.96 -29.88
C VAL A 812 -24.25 11.23 -29.76
N LYS A 813 -22.94 11.16 -30.06
CA LYS A 813 -22.05 12.34 -29.99
C LYS A 813 -22.38 13.40 -31.05
N VAL A 814 -22.72 12.99 -32.28
CA VAL A 814 -23.04 13.94 -33.36
C VAL A 814 -24.39 14.63 -33.13
N THR A 815 -25.39 13.89 -32.65
CA THR A 815 -26.75 14.43 -32.41
C THR A 815 -26.81 15.41 -31.22
N LEU A 816 -25.85 15.37 -30.30
CA LEU A 816 -25.78 16.29 -29.14
C LEU A 816 -25.16 17.68 -29.45
N GLY A 817 -24.70 17.92 -30.68
CA GLY A 817 -24.08 19.19 -31.07
C GLY A 817 -25.05 20.28 -31.55
N LEU A 818 -26.26 19.92 -32.00
CA LEU A 818 -27.24 20.84 -32.59
C LEU A 818 -28.68 20.44 -32.22
N LEU A 819 -29.53 21.46 -32.08
CA LEU A 819 -30.97 21.41 -31.73
C LEU A 819 -31.33 21.15 -30.26
N LEU A 820 -31.98 22.14 -29.66
CA LEU A 820 -32.66 22.07 -28.37
C LEU A 820 -34.08 21.54 -28.59
N TYR A 821 -34.39 20.29 -28.18
CA TYR A 821 -35.71 19.82 -27.69
C TYR A 821 -35.57 18.38 -27.11
N PRO A 822 -36.60 17.71 -26.56
CA PRO A 822 -36.52 17.08 -25.24
C PRO A 822 -35.80 15.72 -25.17
N TYR A 823 -35.54 15.32 -23.92
CA TYR A 823 -35.05 14.00 -23.50
C TYR A 823 -35.79 12.82 -24.15
N ASP A 824 -35.05 11.74 -24.45
CA ASP A 824 -35.24 10.45 -23.75
C ASP A 824 -34.26 9.38 -24.24
N LYS A 825 -33.95 9.29 -25.54
CA LYS A 825 -33.23 8.11 -26.09
C LYS A 825 -31.73 8.01 -25.72
N PRO A 826 -30.87 9.04 -25.92
CA PRO A 826 -29.44 8.89 -25.64
C PRO A 826 -29.11 8.74 -24.15
N TYR A 827 -29.86 9.44 -23.29
CA TYR A 827 -29.67 9.39 -21.84
C TYR A 827 -30.07 8.03 -21.26
N CYS A 828 -31.23 7.48 -21.67
CA CYS A 828 -31.71 6.18 -21.20
C CYS A 828 -30.79 5.01 -21.57
N PHE A 829 -30.03 5.10 -22.67
CA PHE A 829 -29.11 4.03 -23.06
C PHE A 829 -27.92 3.92 -22.10
N PHE A 830 -27.24 5.04 -21.79
CA PHE A 830 -26.14 5.05 -20.84
C PHE A 830 -26.61 4.74 -19.40
N THR A 831 -27.82 5.16 -19.01
CA THR A 831 -28.35 4.78 -17.69
C THR A 831 -28.73 3.30 -17.61
N ALA A 832 -29.14 2.65 -18.71
CA ALA A 832 -29.37 1.21 -18.77
C ALA A 832 -28.06 0.41 -18.61
N GLN A 833 -26.99 0.78 -19.32
CA GLN A 833 -25.66 0.18 -19.15
C GLN A 833 -25.14 0.34 -17.71
N ALA A 834 -25.25 1.55 -17.14
CA ALA A 834 -24.86 1.84 -15.76
C ALA A 834 -25.79 1.20 -14.71
N GLY A 835 -27.04 0.87 -15.08
CA GLY A 835 -27.97 0.07 -14.28
C GLY A 835 -27.48 -1.37 -14.19
N LEU A 836 -27.35 -2.05 -15.34
CA LEU A 836 -26.86 -3.43 -15.43
C LEU A 836 -25.49 -3.62 -14.76
N CYS A 837 -24.58 -2.64 -14.88
CA CYS A 837 -23.31 -2.66 -14.17
C CYS A 837 -23.47 -2.68 -12.63
N ARG A 838 -24.37 -1.84 -12.08
CA ARG A 838 -24.65 -1.80 -10.64
C ARG A 838 -25.38 -3.06 -10.18
N ASP A 839 -26.33 -3.57 -10.95
CA ASP A 839 -27.03 -4.82 -10.64
C ASP A 839 -26.08 -6.03 -10.63
N ALA A 840 -25.16 -6.10 -11.58
CA ALA A 840 -24.13 -7.13 -11.63
C ALA A 840 -23.13 -7.02 -10.47
N CYS A 841 -22.70 -5.79 -10.12
CA CYS A 841 -21.90 -5.54 -8.92
C CYS A 841 -22.64 -5.97 -7.63
N ASN A 842 -23.93 -5.66 -7.53
CA ASN A 842 -24.77 -6.03 -6.38
C ASN A 842 -24.97 -7.55 -6.27
N ALA A 843 -25.19 -8.23 -7.40
CA ALA A 843 -25.30 -9.69 -7.46
C ALA A 843 -24.00 -10.37 -7.04
N HIS A 844 -22.85 -9.89 -7.52
CA HIS A 844 -21.53 -10.37 -7.12
C HIS A 844 -21.26 -10.14 -5.61
N VAL A 845 -21.51 -8.94 -5.08
CA VAL A 845 -21.39 -8.65 -3.63
C VAL A 845 -22.33 -9.53 -2.79
N LYS A 846 -23.52 -9.86 -3.29
CA LYS A 846 -24.44 -10.81 -2.65
C LYS A 846 -23.84 -12.23 -2.63
N TYR A 847 -23.21 -12.67 -3.71
CA TYR A 847 -22.57 -13.99 -3.76
C TYR A 847 -21.33 -14.06 -2.85
N MET A 848 -20.46 -13.05 -2.85
CA MET A 848 -19.30 -13.02 -1.95
C MET A 848 -19.70 -13.12 -0.47
N LYS A 849 -20.81 -12.50 -0.06
CA LYS A 849 -21.37 -12.64 1.31
C LYS A 849 -21.87 -14.05 1.64
N ILE A 850 -22.24 -14.84 0.63
CA ILE A 850 -22.63 -16.25 0.76
C ILE A 850 -21.37 -17.14 0.82
N ALA A 851 -20.40 -16.91 -0.07
CA ALA A 851 -19.12 -17.62 -0.08
C ALA A 851 -18.33 -17.43 1.22
N ALA A 852 -18.26 -16.20 1.76
CA ALA A 852 -17.61 -15.90 3.04
C ALA A 852 -18.27 -16.58 4.26
N GLN A 853 -19.51 -17.09 4.14
CA GLN A 853 -20.16 -17.92 5.15
C GLN A 853 -19.95 -19.44 4.91
N SER A 854 -19.06 -19.83 3.97
CA SER A 854 -18.91 -21.20 3.48
C SER A 854 -20.22 -21.81 2.96
N LYS A 855 -21.05 -20.99 2.31
CA LYS A 855 -22.32 -21.38 1.69
C LYS A 855 -22.28 -21.27 0.15
N GLY A 856 -21.08 -21.24 -0.43
CA GLY A 856 -20.90 -21.38 -1.86
C GLY A 856 -21.27 -22.78 -2.33
N VAL A 857 -21.35 -22.97 -3.64
CA VAL A 857 -21.71 -24.28 -4.22
C VAL A 857 -20.51 -25.21 -4.33
N ASP A 858 -19.32 -24.67 -4.54
CA ASP A 858 -18.15 -25.43 -4.99
C ASP A 858 -17.57 -26.37 -3.93
N ARG A 859 -17.28 -25.87 -2.72
CA ARG A 859 -16.77 -26.76 -1.65
C ARG A 859 -17.83 -27.76 -1.17
N HIS A 860 -19.11 -27.39 -1.19
CA HIS A 860 -20.18 -28.32 -0.82
C HIS A 860 -20.38 -29.43 -1.86
N LEU A 861 -20.49 -29.10 -3.15
CA LEU A 861 -20.64 -30.09 -4.22
C LEU A 861 -19.39 -30.98 -4.37
N LEU A 862 -18.19 -30.45 -4.07
CA LEU A 862 -16.98 -31.25 -3.92
C LEU A 862 -17.12 -32.26 -2.77
N GLY A 863 -17.52 -31.80 -1.57
CA GLY A 863 -17.72 -32.67 -0.40
C GLY A 863 -18.75 -33.77 -0.64
N LEU A 864 -19.86 -33.45 -1.32
CA LEU A 864 -20.88 -34.43 -1.70
C LEU A 864 -20.36 -35.46 -2.72
N ARG A 865 -19.60 -35.02 -3.73
CA ARG A 865 -18.97 -35.92 -4.72
C ARG A 865 -17.94 -36.85 -4.07
N LEU A 866 -17.19 -36.37 -3.08
CA LEU A 866 -16.23 -37.17 -2.30
C LEU A 866 -16.90 -38.10 -1.27
N CYS A 867 -18.23 -38.07 -1.12
CA CYS A 867 -19.02 -39.03 -0.33
C CYS A 867 -19.63 -40.18 -1.17
N LEU A 868 -19.40 -40.21 -2.50
CA LEU A 868 -19.76 -41.35 -3.35
C LEU A 868 -19.00 -42.62 -2.90
N GLN A 869 -19.61 -43.77 -3.10
CA GLN A 869 -19.00 -45.09 -2.94
C GLN A 869 -18.76 -45.75 -4.30
N PRO A 870 -17.86 -46.76 -4.41
CA PRO A 870 -17.65 -47.50 -5.64
C PRO A 870 -18.97 -48.06 -6.22
N GLY A 871 -19.23 -47.78 -7.49
CA GLY A 871 -20.47 -48.16 -8.19
C GLY A 871 -21.62 -47.15 -8.08
N GLU A 872 -21.51 -46.11 -7.25
CA GLU A 872 -22.47 -45.00 -7.25
C GLU A 872 -22.07 -43.91 -8.26
N SER A 873 -23.04 -43.40 -9.01
CA SER A 873 -22.93 -42.08 -9.66
C SER A 873 -24.23 -41.31 -9.56
N ALA A 874 -24.15 -40.00 -9.84
CA ALA A 874 -25.28 -39.08 -9.82
C ALA A 874 -25.28 -38.23 -11.09
N ALA A 875 -26.44 -38.11 -11.74
CA ALA A 875 -26.60 -37.35 -12.98
C ALA A 875 -26.09 -35.89 -12.89
N LEU A 876 -26.12 -35.26 -11.70
CA LEU A 876 -25.53 -33.93 -11.48
C LEU A 876 -24.00 -33.92 -11.64
N PHE A 877 -23.31 -34.98 -11.27
CA PHE A 877 -21.85 -35.07 -11.33
C PHE A 877 -21.32 -35.55 -12.69
N ASP A 878 -22.19 -36.17 -13.48
CA ASP A 878 -21.96 -36.62 -14.85
C ASP A 878 -22.39 -35.59 -15.90
N ASP A 879 -23.18 -34.58 -15.51
CA ASP A 879 -23.61 -33.46 -16.34
C ASP A 879 -22.40 -32.70 -16.96
N PRO A 880 -22.30 -32.57 -18.30
CA PRO A 880 -21.27 -31.76 -18.95
C PRO A 880 -21.21 -30.31 -18.46
N VAL A 881 -22.32 -29.74 -17.99
CA VAL A 881 -22.37 -28.40 -17.36
C VAL A 881 -21.73 -28.41 -15.97
N PHE A 882 -21.80 -29.51 -15.23
CA PHE A 882 -21.06 -29.66 -13.96
C PHE A 882 -19.56 -29.78 -14.21
N ALA A 883 -19.12 -30.40 -15.31
CA ALA A 883 -17.72 -30.32 -15.75
C ALA A 883 -17.33 -28.86 -16.09
N ARG A 884 -18.05 -28.24 -17.02
CA ARG A 884 -17.80 -26.87 -17.52
C ARG A 884 -17.79 -25.81 -16.41
N SER A 885 -18.71 -25.88 -15.45
CA SER A 885 -18.89 -24.83 -14.43
C SER A 885 -17.82 -24.79 -13.35
N LYS A 886 -16.82 -25.69 -13.39
CA LYS A 886 -15.60 -25.65 -12.57
C LYS A 886 -14.31 -25.70 -13.42
N TYR A 887 -14.43 -25.48 -14.72
CA TYR A 887 -13.29 -25.38 -15.65
C TYR A 887 -12.92 -23.90 -15.78
N TRP A 888 -12.05 -23.43 -14.88
CA TRP A 888 -11.88 -22.01 -14.57
C TRP A 888 -11.01 -21.26 -15.60
N GLN A 889 -11.56 -21.05 -16.80
CA GLN A 889 -10.94 -20.28 -17.88
C GLN A 889 -10.55 -18.85 -17.45
N ILE A 890 -11.20 -18.30 -16.42
CA ILE A 890 -10.71 -17.15 -15.67
C ILE A 890 -10.56 -17.55 -14.20
N SER A 891 -9.35 -17.45 -13.66
CA SER A 891 -9.06 -17.62 -12.23
C SER A 891 -8.61 -16.28 -11.65
N THR A 892 -9.27 -15.80 -10.60
CA THR A 892 -9.03 -14.46 -10.04
C THR A 892 -8.86 -14.47 -8.52
N SER A 893 -8.24 -13.40 -8.02
CA SER A 893 -8.20 -13.07 -6.60
C SER A 893 -7.86 -11.59 -6.41
N HIS A 894 -8.45 -10.97 -5.38
CA HIS A 894 -8.21 -9.58 -5.01
C HIS A 894 -7.22 -9.48 -3.84
N LEU A 895 -6.19 -8.63 -3.98
CA LEU A 895 -5.35 -8.22 -2.88
C LEU A 895 -4.84 -6.79 -3.11
N THR A 896 -5.17 -5.87 -2.19
CA THR A 896 -4.60 -4.52 -2.15
C THR A 896 -3.73 -4.36 -0.91
N HIS A 897 -2.43 -4.15 -1.10
CA HIS A 897 -1.52 -3.61 -0.10
C HIS A 897 -0.80 -2.39 -0.70
N ASP A 898 -0.54 -1.34 0.08
CA ASP A 898 0.04 -0.11 -0.46
C ASP A 898 1.53 -0.25 -0.83
N LEU A 899 2.28 -1.09 -0.11
CA LEU A 899 3.71 -1.38 -0.34
C LEU A 899 3.96 -2.64 -1.20
N PHE A 900 2.94 -3.13 -1.91
CA PHE A 900 3.10 -4.13 -2.97
C PHE A 900 3.02 -3.44 -4.33
N ASP A 901 4.00 -3.68 -5.20
CA ASP A 901 4.07 -3.16 -6.57
C ASP A 901 3.51 -4.13 -7.62
N GLY A 902 3.18 -5.36 -7.20
CA GLY A 902 2.56 -6.42 -7.99
C GLY A 902 2.48 -7.72 -7.20
N TRP A 903 1.76 -8.71 -7.72
CA TRP A 903 1.66 -10.07 -7.20
C TRP A 903 1.02 -10.98 -8.27
N GLY A 904 1.13 -12.31 -8.16
CA GLY A 904 0.53 -13.21 -9.14
C GLY A 904 0.80 -14.71 -8.92
N TRP A 905 0.20 -15.51 -9.80
CA TRP A 905 0.33 -16.97 -9.97
C TRP A 905 -0.13 -17.32 -11.42
N GLY A 906 0.02 -18.57 -11.86
CA GLY A 906 -0.33 -18.99 -13.23
C GLY A 906 -1.83 -19.10 -13.55
N GLU A 907 -2.15 -19.41 -14.80
CA GLU A 907 -3.46 -19.95 -15.15
C GLU A 907 -3.69 -21.35 -14.53
N VAL A 908 -4.96 -21.76 -14.43
CA VAL A 908 -5.35 -23.05 -13.81
C VAL A 908 -5.98 -24.04 -14.81
N VAL A 909 -6.12 -23.63 -16.07
CA VAL A 909 -6.51 -24.47 -17.22
C VAL A 909 -5.77 -23.97 -18.47
N PRO A 910 -5.41 -24.82 -19.45
CA PRO A 910 -4.47 -24.44 -20.52
C PRO A 910 -4.95 -23.34 -21.48
N ASP A 911 -6.26 -23.16 -21.62
CA ASP A 911 -6.92 -22.13 -22.44
C ASP A 911 -7.35 -20.89 -21.61
N GLY A 912 -6.92 -20.81 -20.36
CA GLY A 912 -7.36 -19.85 -19.38
C GLY A 912 -6.33 -18.78 -18.99
N VAL A 913 -6.73 -17.95 -18.04
CA VAL A 913 -5.92 -16.86 -17.49
C VAL A 913 -5.96 -16.84 -15.96
N GLY A 914 -4.80 -16.62 -15.34
CA GLY A 914 -4.67 -16.22 -13.93
C GLY A 914 -4.64 -14.69 -13.84
N ILE A 915 -5.57 -14.07 -13.11
CA ILE A 915 -5.67 -12.61 -12.95
C ILE A 915 -5.61 -12.24 -11.47
N ALA A 916 -4.42 -11.82 -11.04
CA ALA A 916 -4.22 -11.16 -9.76
C ALA A 916 -4.45 -9.66 -9.92
N TYR A 917 -5.19 -9.02 -9.00
CA TYR A 917 -5.42 -7.57 -9.10
C TYR A 917 -5.36 -6.82 -7.77
N SER A 918 -4.95 -5.55 -7.85
CA SER A 918 -4.81 -4.62 -6.73
C SER A 918 -5.51 -3.29 -7.03
N ILE A 919 -6.50 -2.96 -6.22
CA ILE A 919 -7.35 -1.76 -6.39
C ILE A 919 -6.88 -0.68 -5.41
N LYS A 920 -5.88 0.11 -5.84
CA LYS A 920 -5.32 1.24 -5.09
C LYS A 920 -6.32 2.41 -5.07
N LYS A 921 -5.96 3.53 -4.43
CA LYS A 921 -6.83 4.72 -4.30
C LYS A 921 -7.26 5.30 -5.67
N ASN A 922 -6.29 5.48 -6.57
CA ASN A 922 -6.44 6.18 -7.86
C ASN A 922 -6.10 5.31 -9.08
N SER A 923 -5.72 4.05 -8.89
CA SER A 923 -5.35 3.11 -9.96
C SER A 923 -5.88 1.70 -9.69
N VAL A 924 -5.94 0.89 -10.75
CA VAL A 924 -6.11 -0.57 -10.68
C VAL A 924 -4.93 -1.22 -11.39
N HIS A 925 -4.28 -2.17 -10.72
CA HIS A 925 -3.17 -2.94 -11.29
C HIS A 925 -3.62 -4.39 -11.48
N PHE A 926 -3.22 -4.99 -12.59
CA PHE A 926 -3.46 -6.40 -12.90
C PHE A 926 -2.15 -7.07 -13.23
N ASN A 927 -1.94 -8.29 -12.73
CA ASN A 927 -0.98 -9.24 -13.27
C ASN A 927 -1.80 -10.35 -13.93
N ILE A 928 -1.53 -10.61 -15.20
CA ILE A 928 -2.28 -11.54 -16.04
C ILE A 928 -1.27 -12.58 -16.55
N ALA A 929 -1.39 -13.81 -16.07
CA ALA A 929 -0.60 -14.95 -16.51
C ALA A 929 -1.45 -15.88 -17.38
N CYS A 930 -0.83 -16.48 -18.41
CA CYS A 930 -1.47 -17.45 -19.28
C CYS A 930 -0.44 -18.31 -20.01
N ARG A 931 -0.93 -19.32 -20.76
CA ARG A 931 -0.13 -20.00 -21.78
C ARG A 931 -0.11 -19.19 -23.07
N LYS A 932 1.03 -19.19 -23.74
CA LYS A 932 1.12 -18.69 -25.12
C LYS A 932 0.34 -19.63 -26.02
N ALA A 933 -0.40 -19.08 -26.98
CA ALA A 933 -1.01 -19.89 -28.03
C ALA A 933 0.09 -20.61 -28.82
N ILE A 934 -0.06 -21.92 -29.00
CA ILE A 934 0.79 -22.70 -29.90
C ILE A 934 0.27 -22.46 -31.31
N ASP A 935 1.13 -21.99 -32.22
CA ASP A 935 0.77 -21.71 -33.62
C ASP A 935 0.06 -22.93 -34.24
N GLY A 936 -1.20 -22.74 -34.64
CA GLY A 936 -2.04 -23.77 -35.27
C GLY A 936 -3.16 -24.38 -34.40
N GLN A 937 -3.27 -24.03 -33.11
CA GLN A 937 -4.44 -24.38 -32.27
C GLN A 937 -5.31 -23.13 -32.01
N PRO A 938 -6.64 -23.17 -32.23
CA PRO A 938 -7.53 -22.06 -31.88
C PRO A 938 -7.79 -21.99 -30.36
N SER A 939 -7.80 -20.76 -29.82
CA SER A 939 -8.13 -20.41 -28.42
C SER A 939 -9.63 -20.37 -28.14
#